data_AF-A0A919UKJ5-F1
#
_entry.id   AF-A0A919UKJ5-F1
#
_cell.length_a   1.000
_cell.length_b   1.000
_cell.length_c   1.000
_cell.angle_alpha   90.00
_cell.angle_beta   90.00
_cell.angle_gamma   90.00
#
_symmetry.space_group_name_H-M   'P 1'
#
loop_
_entity.id
_entity.type
_entity.pdbx_description
1 polymer ?
#
loop_
_entity_poly.entity_id
_entity_poly.type
_entity_poly.pdbx_seq_one_letter_code
_entity_poly.pdbx_strand_id
1 'polypeptide(L)'
;MRLRTVHTLLLAVGALLLPLLLSQNAAYGAVTVPVRANANGPALTDGGGNAWLADKAYTSGTWGYETSYGAGSTGSAIGGTTDDALYQNYQLFSGWGGYKFDVANGTYTVTLKMMEDWANAAGQRRFDIRIENTVVATAFDVFASCGALNACDRTYTATVSDGQLNVQFNMNGGANYATVSAIAVTGGGGGGDTTAPSVPGNLQSTGVTSNSVSLSWNASTDNVGVTGYLVYRGGTLVTTVTGTTYTDTGRAANTSYTYQVRARDAANNQSGLSNSVTATTTGGGGGGGKKLLGYFVQWGVYQRGYHVKNIVTSGSAAKLTHINYAFGNVQNGQCVIGDSYADYEKAYTAAESVDGVADTWDQPLRGSFNQLRKLKAQFPNIKILFSFGGWTWSGGFGQAAQNPTAFANSCYNLVEDPRWADVFDGIDIDWEYPNACGLSCDASGFASFRTLMQALRNRFGANNLVTAAITADGTNGGKIDAADYGGAAQYLDWYNVMTYDYFGAFAPQGPTAPHSPLHSYTGIPQAGFYSDAAIQKLKSKGIPASKLLLGIGFYGRGWTGVTQATPGGTATGPAAGTWEAGNEDYKVLKNTCPPTGTIAGTAYAKCGSNWWSYDTPSTITGKMTYSKDQGLGGAFFWELTGDTSNGELITSMKNGLA
;
A
#
# COMPACT_ATOMS: atom_id res chain seq x y z
N MET A 1 -57.09 31.73 -59.74
CA MET A 1 -57.14 31.61 -58.27
C MET A 1 -56.81 30.17 -57.89
N ARG A 2 -55.62 29.90 -57.28
CA ARG A 2 -55.18 28.64 -56.58
C ARG A 2 -55.19 27.31 -57.39
N LEU A 3 -54.41 26.26 -57.15
CA LEU A 3 -53.14 25.92 -56.48
C LEU A 3 -52.86 24.41 -56.78
N ARG A 4 -51.58 24.01 -56.95
CA ARG A 4 -50.90 22.82 -56.36
C ARG A 4 -51.01 21.34 -56.89
N THR A 5 -49.79 20.79 -57.09
CA THR A 5 -49.17 19.47 -56.71
C THR A 5 -49.36 18.16 -57.50
N VAL A 6 -48.22 17.46 -57.72
CA VAL A 6 -48.08 16.03 -58.07
C VAL A 6 -46.87 15.40 -57.33
N HIS A 7 -47.00 14.15 -56.88
CA HIS A 7 -45.97 13.17 -56.48
C HIS A 7 -46.43 11.78 -57.00
N THR A 8 -45.71 11.10 -57.90
CA THR A 8 -44.63 10.07 -57.77
C THR A 8 -45.10 8.62 -57.53
N LEU A 9 -44.71 7.68 -58.42
CA LEU A 9 -44.12 6.36 -58.07
C LEU A 9 -43.49 5.66 -59.30
N LEU A 10 -42.31 5.05 -59.14
CA LEU A 10 -41.52 4.35 -60.17
C LEU A 10 -41.20 2.91 -59.72
N LEU A 11 -41.12 1.98 -60.69
CA LEU A 11 -40.75 0.55 -60.57
C LEU A 11 -39.29 0.29 -61.00
N ALA A 12 -38.74 -0.84 -60.53
CA ALA A 12 -37.34 -1.29 -60.58
C ALA A 12 -36.89 -2.01 -61.89
N VAL A 13 -35.56 -2.19 -62.05
CA VAL A 13 -34.79 -3.45 -62.35
C VAL A 13 -33.43 -3.16 -63.04
N GLY A 14 -32.32 -3.75 -62.55
CA GLY A 14 -31.34 -4.47 -63.41
C GLY A 14 -29.90 -3.94 -63.65
N ALA A 15 -28.96 -4.40 -62.80
CA ALA A 15 -27.61 -4.95 -63.09
C ALA A 15 -26.43 -4.18 -63.77
N LEU A 16 -25.26 -4.34 -63.11
CA LEU A 16 -23.85 -4.34 -63.57
C LEU A 16 -23.18 -3.06 -64.08
N LEU A 17 -22.24 -2.54 -63.28
CA LEU A 17 -20.90 -2.11 -63.69
C LEU A 17 -20.03 -1.91 -62.44
N LEU A 18 -19.06 -2.80 -62.22
CA LEU A 18 -17.92 -2.57 -61.32
C LEU A 18 -16.99 -1.54 -61.99
N PRO A 19 -16.58 -0.45 -61.32
CA PRO A 19 -15.34 0.22 -61.65
C PRO A 19 -14.23 -0.39 -60.79
N LEU A 20 -13.27 -0.99 -61.48
CA LEU A 20 -11.93 -1.27 -60.99
C LEU A 20 -11.25 0.09 -60.71
N LEU A 21 -11.18 0.52 -59.45
CA LEU A 21 -10.25 1.56 -59.03
C LEU A 21 -9.05 0.87 -58.40
N LEU A 22 -8.02 0.64 -59.22
CA LEU A 22 -6.67 0.39 -58.79
C LEU A 22 -6.18 1.58 -57.95
N SER A 23 -5.94 1.31 -56.68
CA SER A 23 -4.87 1.83 -55.82
C SER A 23 -4.19 3.16 -56.22
N GLN A 24 -4.37 4.21 -55.41
CA GLN A 24 -3.27 5.03 -54.91
C GLN A 24 -3.68 5.68 -53.57
N ASN A 25 -3.75 4.89 -52.51
CA ASN A 25 -3.26 5.37 -51.22
C ASN A 25 -2.01 4.53 -50.95
N ALA A 26 -0.94 4.80 -51.70
CA ALA A 26 0.37 4.60 -51.09
C ALA A 26 0.28 5.40 -49.80
N ALA A 27 0.38 4.73 -48.66
CA ALA A 27 0.70 5.40 -47.43
C ALA A 27 2.01 6.15 -47.73
N TYR A 28 1.92 7.44 -48.05
CA TYR A 28 3.09 8.29 -48.12
C TYR A 28 3.79 8.05 -46.79
N GLY A 29 5.07 7.64 -46.82
CA GLY A 29 5.82 7.42 -45.60
C GLY A 29 5.74 8.71 -44.79
N ALA A 30 4.90 8.72 -43.76
CA ALA A 30 4.51 9.97 -43.13
C ALA A 30 5.76 10.63 -42.57
N VAL A 31 6.02 11.86 -43.00
CA VAL A 31 7.09 12.66 -42.43
C VAL A 31 6.84 12.75 -40.93
N THR A 32 7.83 12.36 -40.15
CA THR A 32 7.76 12.47 -38.70
C THR A 32 7.78 13.95 -38.31
N VAL A 33 6.72 14.40 -37.65
CA VAL A 33 6.62 15.72 -37.04
C VAL A 33 7.27 15.70 -35.65
N PRO A 34 7.89 16.80 -35.19
CA PRO A 34 7.81 18.15 -35.75
C PRO A 34 8.70 18.36 -36.98
N VAL A 35 8.16 19.07 -37.98
CA VAL A 35 8.93 19.57 -39.14
C VAL A 35 9.09 21.06 -38.99
N ARG A 36 10.33 21.56 -39.04
CA ARG A 36 10.66 22.98 -38.97
C ARG A 36 11.53 23.32 -40.16
N ALA A 37 11.07 24.19 -41.05
CA ALA A 37 11.76 24.55 -42.29
C ALA A 37 12.15 26.02 -42.26
N ASN A 38 13.44 26.30 -42.51
CA ASN A 38 13.98 27.64 -42.63
C ASN A 38 13.92 28.07 -44.11
N ALA A 39 12.93 28.87 -44.50
CA ALA A 39 12.60 29.14 -45.90
C ALA A 39 13.76 29.84 -46.62
N ASN A 40 14.16 29.33 -47.79
CA ASN A 40 15.36 29.75 -48.53
C ASN A 40 16.68 29.73 -47.71
N GLY A 41 16.68 29.14 -46.51
CA GLY A 41 17.81 29.17 -45.59
C GLY A 41 18.44 27.79 -45.35
N PRO A 42 19.67 27.76 -44.79
CA PRO A 42 20.30 26.52 -44.37
C PRO A 42 19.65 25.96 -43.10
N ALA A 43 19.98 24.71 -42.75
CA ALA A 43 19.62 24.15 -41.46
C ALA A 43 20.32 24.92 -40.32
N LEU A 44 19.62 25.15 -39.22
CA LEU A 44 20.14 25.85 -38.04
C LEU A 44 19.42 25.42 -36.76
N THR A 45 19.99 25.76 -35.61
CA THR A 45 19.34 25.59 -34.31
C THR A 45 19.03 26.96 -33.73
N ASP A 46 17.79 27.18 -33.30
CA ASP A 46 17.40 28.46 -32.69
C ASP A 46 17.84 28.56 -31.22
N GLY A 47 17.70 29.74 -30.61
CA GLY A 47 18.04 30.02 -29.22
C GLY A 47 17.22 29.21 -28.21
N GLY A 48 16.09 28.63 -28.64
CA GLY A 48 15.29 27.67 -27.87
C GLY A 48 15.75 26.20 -28.01
N GLY A 49 16.79 25.93 -28.80
CA GLY A 49 17.32 24.59 -29.03
C GLY A 49 16.56 23.76 -30.07
N ASN A 50 15.63 24.36 -30.84
CA ASN A 50 14.91 23.62 -31.88
C ASN A 50 15.76 23.54 -33.16
N ALA A 51 15.87 22.34 -33.72
CA ALA A 51 16.49 22.14 -35.03
C ALA A 51 15.51 22.54 -36.15
N TRP A 52 15.98 23.41 -37.04
CA TRP A 52 15.35 23.82 -38.29
C TRP A 52 16.10 23.23 -39.47
N LEU A 53 15.37 22.64 -40.39
CA LEU A 53 15.88 21.99 -41.59
C LEU A 53 16.08 23.03 -42.70
N ALA A 54 17.07 22.77 -43.56
CA ALA A 54 17.27 23.55 -44.79
C ALA A 54 16.04 23.42 -45.69
N ASP A 55 15.66 24.51 -46.35
CA ASP A 55 14.52 24.52 -47.25
C ASP A 55 14.73 23.59 -48.46
N LYS A 56 13.64 23.03 -48.97
CA LYS A 56 13.70 22.16 -50.16
C LYS A 56 12.38 22.15 -50.93
N ALA A 57 12.47 21.90 -52.23
CA ALA A 57 11.28 21.66 -53.05
C ALA A 57 10.57 20.38 -52.62
N TYR A 58 9.24 20.40 -52.67
CA TYR A 58 8.40 19.27 -52.32
C TYR A 58 8.61 18.10 -53.28
N THR A 59 8.83 16.92 -52.71
CA THR A 59 8.78 15.62 -53.40
C THR A 59 7.76 14.75 -52.67
N SER A 60 7.01 13.93 -53.40
CA SER A 60 6.07 12.98 -52.80
C SER A 60 6.75 12.03 -51.80
N GLY A 61 6.05 11.73 -50.70
CA GLY A 61 6.56 11.06 -49.51
C GLY A 61 7.38 11.96 -48.58
N THR A 62 7.38 13.28 -48.78
CA THR A 62 8.23 14.21 -48.01
C THR A 62 7.50 15.51 -47.66
N TRP A 63 8.24 16.56 -47.30
CA TRP A 63 7.75 17.91 -47.11
C TRP A 63 8.56 18.88 -47.98
N GLY A 64 8.02 20.05 -48.31
CA GLY A 64 8.76 21.09 -49.02
C GLY A 64 7.86 22.18 -49.57
N TYR A 65 8.45 23.19 -50.20
CA TYR A 65 7.69 24.20 -50.95
C TYR A 65 7.31 23.67 -52.34
N GLU A 66 6.13 24.07 -52.83
CA GLU A 66 5.65 23.79 -54.18
C GLU A 66 6.29 24.77 -55.19
N THR A 67 5.49 25.44 -56.02
CA THR A 67 5.97 26.51 -56.89
C THR A 67 6.14 27.79 -56.07
N SER A 68 7.39 28.15 -55.80
CA SER A 68 7.76 29.48 -55.32
C SER A 68 7.80 30.47 -56.48
N TYR A 69 7.37 31.71 -56.25
CA TYR A 69 7.57 32.81 -57.20
C TYR A 69 9.03 33.27 -57.23
N GLY A 70 9.71 33.19 -56.09
CA GLY A 70 11.10 33.62 -55.92
C GLY A 70 11.52 33.57 -54.46
N ALA A 71 12.76 33.90 -54.17
CA ALA A 71 13.27 33.93 -52.81
C ALA A 71 14.14 35.17 -52.58
N GLY A 72 14.32 35.54 -51.31
CA GLY A 72 15.12 36.69 -50.92
C GLY A 72 15.84 36.46 -49.59
N SER A 73 16.72 37.40 -49.26
CA SER A 73 17.40 37.46 -47.97
C SER A 73 17.81 38.88 -47.62
N THR A 74 18.04 39.12 -46.33
CA THR A 74 18.56 40.39 -45.79
C THR A 74 19.63 40.11 -44.74
N GLY A 75 20.66 40.97 -44.70
CA GLY A 75 21.68 40.96 -43.64
C GLY A 75 21.34 41.85 -42.44
N SER A 76 20.16 42.46 -42.43
CA SER A 76 19.74 43.39 -41.38
C SER A 76 19.33 42.64 -40.11
N ALA A 77 19.53 43.26 -38.95
CA ALA A 77 19.02 42.73 -37.69
C ALA A 77 17.49 42.75 -37.67
N ILE A 78 16.88 41.73 -37.05
CA ILE A 78 15.42 41.58 -37.00
C ILE A 78 14.92 41.87 -35.59
N GLY A 79 14.13 42.93 -35.43
CA GLY A 79 13.51 43.30 -34.17
C GLY A 79 12.50 42.27 -33.68
N GLY A 80 12.35 42.16 -32.35
CA GLY A 80 11.36 41.25 -31.73
C GLY A 80 11.78 39.78 -31.66
N THR A 81 13.01 39.44 -32.03
CA THR A 81 13.57 38.07 -31.93
C THR A 81 15.04 38.11 -31.52
N THR A 82 15.56 36.98 -31.03
CA THR A 82 17.00 36.72 -30.88
C THR A 82 17.53 35.76 -31.95
N ASP A 83 16.63 35.28 -32.82
CA ASP A 83 16.89 34.27 -33.84
C ASP A 83 16.79 34.89 -35.24
N ASP A 84 17.55 35.97 -35.49
CA ASP A 84 17.53 36.74 -36.74
C ASP A 84 17.62 35.84 -37.98
N ALA A 85 18.45 34.80 -37.93
CA ALA A 85 18.69 33.87 -39.02
C ALA A 85 17.42 33.14 -39.54
N LEU A 86 16.36 33.02 -38.71
CA LEU A 86 15.07 32.43 -39.12
C LEU A 86 14.17 33.41 -39.88
N TYR A 87 14.47 34.70 -39.84
CA TYR A 87 13.69 35.75 -40.48
C TYR A 87 14.43 36.38 -41.66
N GLN A 88 15.76 36.23 -41.70
CA GLN A 88 16.65 36.82 -42.71
C GLN A 88 16.62 36.15 -44.08
N ASN A 89 16.00 34.96 -44.22
CA ASN A 89 15.75 34.31 -45.50
C ASN A 89 14.25 34.08 -45.66
N TYR A 90 13.73 34.14 -46.89
CA TYR A 90 12.31 33.93 -47.13
C TYR A 90 12.00 33.44 -48.56
N GLN A 91 10.87 32.76 -48.67
CA GLN A 91 10.24 32.37 -49.94
C GLN A 91 9.08 33.31 -50.27
N LEU A 92 8.87 33.57 -51.56
CA LEU A 92 7.80 34.40 -52.09
C LEU A 92 6.76 33.55 -52.84
N PHE A 93 5.48 33.80 -52.60
CA PHE A 93 4.39 33.01 -53.18
C PHE A 93 3.29 33.87 -53.84
N SER A 94 2.65 33.29 -54.85
CA SER A 94 1.41 33.79 -55.48
C SER A 94 0.63 32.61 -56.06
N GLY A 95 -0.64 32.83 -56.42
CA GLY A 95 -1.43 31.84 -57.16
C GLY A 95 -1.73 30.58 -56.34
N TRP A 96 -1.82 30.68 -55.01
CA TRP A 96 -2.01 29.58 -54.07
C TRP A 96 -0.86 28.56 -54.02
N GLY A 97 0.37 28.97 -54.35
CA GLY A 97 1.58 28.23 -54.02
C GLY A 97 1.92 28.31 -52.52
N GLY A 98 2.71 27.37 -52.01
CA GLY A 98 3.14 27.36 -50.62
C GLY A 98 3.90 26.09 -50.24
N TYR A 99 3.63 25.55 -49.04
CA TYR A 99 4.27 24.35 -48.51
C TYR A 99 3.31 23.15 -48.44
N LYS A 100 3.87 21.96 -48.67
CA LYS A 100 3.22 20.66 -48.49
C LYS A 100 4.00 19.79 -47.52
N PHE A 101 3.29 19.01 -46.72
CA PHE A 101 3.87 18.03 -45.81
C PHE A 101 3.06 16.74 -45.92
N ASP A 102 3.67 15.67 -46.44
CA ASP A 102 3.06 14.34 -46.43
C ASP A 102 3.14 13.78 -45.01
N VAL A 103 2.08 13.99 -44.26
CA VAL A 103 1.96 13.64 -42.84
C VAL A 103 0.80 12.70 -42.66
N ALA A 104 0.76 11.97 -41.55
CA ALA A 104 -0.42 11.18 -41.23
C ALA A 104 -1.66 12.09 -41.16
N ASN A 105 -2.84 11.52 -41.41
CA ASN A 105 -4.07 12.20 -41.03
C ASN A 105 -4.02 12.52 -39.53
N GLY A 106 -4.47 13.71 -39.15
CA GLY A 106 -4.24 14.21 -37.80
C GLY A 106 -4.51 15.70 -37.66
N THR A 107 -4.54 16.16 -36.41
CA THR A 107 -4.59 17.60 -36.13
C THR A 107 -3.18 18.14 -35.89
N TYR A 108 -2.85 19.23 -36.56
CA TYR A 108 -1.54 19.86 -36.58
C TYR A 108 -1.62 21.32 -36.17
N THR A 109 -0.56 21.81 -35.54
CA THR A 109 -0.33 23.23 -35.28
C THR A 109 0.72 23.73 -36.26
N VAL A 110 0.36 24.74 -37.04
CA VAL A 110 1.19 25.39 -38.07
C VAL A 110 1.57 26.78 -37.60
N THR A 111 2.85 27.05 -37.45
CA THR A 111 3.38 28.39 -37.15
C THR A 111 4.14 28.93 -38.35
N LEU A 112 3.73 30.10 -38.83
CA LEU A 112 4.37 30.85 -39.89
C LEU A 112 5.20 31.96 -39.27
N LYS A 113 6.48 32.03 -39.64
CA LYS A 113 7.40 33.11 -39.29
C LYS A 113 7.59 34.00 -40.49
N MET A 114 7.39 35.30 -40.33
CA MET A 114 7.45 36.30 -41.41
C MET A 114 8.18 37.54 -40.93
N MET A 115 8.71 38.32 -41.87
CA MET A 115 9.21 39.68 -41.68
C MET A 115 8.84 40.53 -42.89
N GLU A 116 9.12 41.83 -42.83
CA GLU A 116 9.06 42.70 -44.00
C GLU A 116 10.34 43.51 -44.14
N ASP A 117 11.06 43.35 -45.25
CA ASP A 117 12.28 44.08 -45.57
C ASP A 117 12.14 45.00 -46.80
N TRP A 118 11.05 44.86 -47.57
CA TRP A 118 10.89 45.56 -48.86
C TRP A 118 9.75 46.58 -48.85
N ALA A 119 8.58 46.23 -48.31
CA ALA A 119 7.49 47.18 -48.18
C ALA A 119 7.84 48.25 -47.14
N ASN A 120 7.56 49.51 -47.48
CA ASN A 120 7.84 50.68 -46.64
C ASN A 120 6.56 51.38 -46.14
N ALA A 121 5.40 50.84 -46.50
CA ALA A 121 4.10 51.30 -46.03
C ALA A 121 3.08 50.15 -46.03
N ALA A 122 2.06 50.27 -45.18
CA ALA A 122 0.90 49.38 -45.20
C ALA A 122 0.22 49.41 -46.57
N GLY A 123 -0.35 48.28 -46.98
CA GLY A 123 -1.05 48.07 -48.24
C GLY A 123 -0.18 47.49 -49.36
N GLN A 124 1.15 47.54 -49.24
CA GLN A 124 2.06 47.14 -50.31
C GLN A 124 2.24 45.62 -50.44
N ARG A 125 2.28 44.88 -49.32
CA ARG A 125 2.33 43.40 -49.31
C ARG A 125 1.15 42.84 -48.54
N ARG A 126 0.08 42.54 -49.28
CA ARG A 126 -1.16 41.96 -48.74
C ARG A 126 -1.45 40.62 -49.40
N PHE A 127 -1.72 39.60 -48.59
CA PHE A 127 -1.99 38.26 -49.09
C PHE A 127 -2.95 37.46 -48.22
N ASP A 128 -3.66 36.52 -48.85
CA ASP A 128 -4.47 35.54 -48.16
C ASP A 128 -3.62 34.33 -47.77
N ILE A 129 -3.98 33.70 -46.65
CA ILE A 129 -3.37 32.47 -46.14
C ILE A 129 -4.45 31.40 -46.07
N ARG A 130 -4.16 30.24 -46.66
CA ARG A 130 -5.03 29.06 -46.65
C ARG A 130 -4.30 27.86 -46.06
N ILE A 131 -4.95 27.13 -45.17
CA ILE A 131 -4.46 25.85 -44.62
C ILE A 131 -5.57 24.81 -44.77
N GLU A 132 -5.27 23.64 -45.33
CA GLU A 132 -6.26 22.58 -45.60
C GLU A 132 -7.49 23.11 -46.35
N ASN A 133 -7.24 23.84 -47.43
CA ASN A 133 -8.25 24.52 -48.26
C ASN A 133 -9.14 25.56 -47.52
N THR A 134 -8.86 25.85 -46.24
CA THR A 134 -9.58 26.83 -45.43
C THR A 134 -8.81 28.14 -45.33
N VAL A 135 -9.43 29.27 -45.67
CA VAL A 135 -8.80 30.60 -45.53
C VAL A 135 -8.70 30.95 -44.04
N VAL A 136 -7.47 31.06 -43.52
CA VAL A 136 -7.18 31.35 -42.11
C VAL A 136 -6.83 32.83 -41.86
N ALA A 137 -6.42 33.55 -42.91
CA ALA A 137 -6.26 34.99 -42.89
C ALA A 137 -6.55 35.57 -44.27
N THR A 138 -7.19 36.73 -44.32
CA THR A 138 -7.44 37.46 -45.57
C THR A 138 -6.75 38.82 -45.56
N ALA A 139 -6.18 39.21 -46.71
CA ALA A 139 -5.44 40.45 -46.91
C ALA A 139 -4.42 40.76 -45.78
N PHE A 140 -3.75 39.72 -45.27
CA PHE A 140 -2.76 39.84 -44.22
C PHE A 140 -1.59 40.71 -44.70
N ASP A 141 -1.26 41.71 -43.90
CA ASP A 141 -0.24 42.71 -44.19
C ASP A 141 0.84 42.67 -43.12
N VAL A 142 2.05 42.22 -43.49
CA VAL A 142 3.17 42.04 -42.56
C VAL A 142 3.65 43.38 -42.03
N PHE A 143 3.80 44.39 -42.92
CA PHE A 143 4.23 45.73 -42.54
C PHE A 143 3.23 46.39 -41.60
N ALA A 144 1.93 46.32 -41.92
CA ALA A 144 0.90 46.90 -41.07
C ALA A 144 0.79 46.17 -39.71
N SER A 145 1.08 44.86 -39.69
CA SER A 145 0.98 44.05 -38.47
C SER A 145 2.16 44.22 -37.53
N CYS A 146 3.37 44.32 -38.08
CA CYS A 146 4.61 44.14 -37.32
C CYS A 146 5.68 45.20 -37.64
N GLY A 147 5.51 46.01 -38.68
CA GLY A 147 6.50 46.98 -39.14
C GLY A 147 7.63 46.37 -39.97
N ALA A 148 8.51 47.23 -40.51
CA ALA A 148 9.71 46.78 -41.22
C ALA A 148 10.73 46.15 -40.26
N LEU A 149 11.44 45.13 -40.74
CA LEU A 149 12.53 44.43 -40.05
C LEU A 149 12.17 43.97 -38.63
N ASN A 150 10.94 43.48 -38.43
CA ASN A 150 10.47 42.90 -37.17
C ASN A 150 9.87 41.51 -37.41
N ALA A 151 10.10 40.60 -36.45
CA ALA A 151 9.54 39.26 -36.46
C ALA A 151 8.01 39.29 -36.34
N CYS A 152 7.34 38.54 -37.20
CA CYS A 152 5.89 38.53 -37.32
C CYS A 152 5.36 37.09 -37.41
N ASP A 153 5.06 36.50 -36.25
CA ASP A 153 4.62 35.11 -36.16
C ASP A 153 3.10 34.97 -36.19
N ARG A 154 2.58 33.95 -36.86
CA ARG A 154 1.17 33.56 -36.84
C ARG A 154 1.01 32.06 -36.68
N THR A 155 0.17 31.64 -35.74
CA THR A 155 -0.07 30.22 -35.44
C THR A 155 -1.53 29.85 -35.69
N TYR A 156 -1.74 28.74 -36.38
CA TYR A 156 -3.05 28.20 -36.74
C TYR A 156 -3.11 26.69 -36.45
N THR A 157 -4.33 26.17 -36.26
CA THR A 157 -4.59 24.73 -36.13
C THR A 157 -5.31 24.24 -37.39
N ALA A 158 -4.94 23.06 -37.88
CA ALA A 158 -5.54 22.44 -39.04
C ALA A 158 -5.69 20.92 -38.88
N THR A 159 -6.71 20.34 -39.52
CA THR A 159 -6.98 18.91 -39.51
C THR A 159 -6.76 18.34 -40.91
N VAL A 160 -5.85 17.37 -41.00
CA VAL A 160 -5.49 16.64 -42.23
C VAL A 160 -6.29 15.35 -42.31
N SER A 161 -6.94 15.13 -43.45
CA SER A 161 -7.77 13.94 -43.71
C SER A 161 -7.36 13.13 -44.93
N ASP A 162 -6.44 13.64 -45.74
CA ASP A 162 -6.00 13.07 -47.03
C ASP A 162 -4.52 12.66 -47.06
N GLY A 163 -3.83 12.70 -45.93
CA GLY A 163 -2.42 12.35 -45.77
C GLY A 163 -1.46 13.46 -46.16
N GLN A 164 -1.94 14.68 -46.36
CA GLN A 164 -1.11 15.81 -46.76
C GLN A 164 -1.58 17.12 -46.13
N LEU A 165 -0.72 17.77 -45.36
CA LEU A 165 -0.94 19.14 -44.90
C LEU A 165 -0.53 20.15 -45.98
N ASN A 166 -1.46 21.01 -46.38
CA ASN A 166 -1.29 22.05 -47.39
C ASN A 166 -1.37 23.44 -46.75
N VAL A 167 -0.34 24.26 -46.96
CA VAL A 167 -0.26 25.65 -46.48
C VAL A 167 0.06 26.56 -47.65
N GLN A 168 -0.87 27.42 -48.05
CA GLN A 168 -0.85 28.11 -49.34
C GLN A 168 -1.13 29.60 -49.22
N PHE A 169 -0.57 30.37 -50.15
CA PHE A 169 -0.58 31.82 -50.12
C PHE A 169 -0.99 32.41 -51.47
N ASN A 170 -1.79 33.48 -51.44
CA ASN A 170 -2.15 34.19 -52.66
C ASN A 170 -2.17 35.70 -52.44
N MET A 171 -1.70 36.46 -53.42
CA MET A 171 -1.71 37.93 -53.34
C MET A 171 -3.15 38.44 -53.27
N ASN A 172 -3.38 39.42 -52.40
CA ASN A 172 -4.67 40.08 -52.23
C ASN A 172 -4.48 41.60 -52.26
N GLY A 173 -4.43 42.17 -53.46
CA GLY A 173 -4.50 43.60 -53.69
C GLY A 173 -3.28 44.44 -53.28
N GLY A 174 -2.06 43.88 -53.24
CA GLY A 174 -0.81 44.62 -53.04
C GLY A 174 0.13 44.56 -54.26
N ALA A 175 1.24 45.30 -54.23
CA ALA A 175 2.27 45.29 -55.28
C ALA A 175 3.32 44.18 -55.11
N ASN A 176 3.38 43.54 -53.92
CA ASN A 176 4.41 42.57 -53.55
C ASN A 176 3.81 41.18 -53.23
N TYR A 177 4.57 40.13 -53.56
CA TYR A 177 4.23 38.71 -53.35
C TYR A 177 4.06 38.34 -51.87
N ALA A 178 3.32 37.27 -51.55
CA ALA A 178 3.26 36.75 -50.18
C ALA A 178 4.65 36.31 -49.71
N THR A 179 4.98 36.45 -48.43
CA THR A 179 6.32 36.11 -47.91
C THR A 179 6.24 35.19 -46.70
N VAL A 180 7.15 34.22 -46.60
CA VAL A 180 7.33 33.33 -45.46
C VAL A 180 8.82 33.11 -45.21
N SER A 181 9.28 33.39 -44.00
CA SER A 181 10.67 33.20 -43.59
C SER A 181 10.94 31.82 -42.99
N ALA A 182 9.98 31.25 -42.28
CA ALA A 182 10.07 29.88 -41.79
C ALA A 182 8.69 29.29 -41.48
N ILE A 183 8.60 27.97 -41.46
CA ILE A 183 7.36 27.26 -41.09
C ILE A 183 7.66 26.11 -40.12
N ALA A 184 6.88 26.03 -39.04
CA ALA A 184 6.92 24.94 -38.07
C ALA A 184 5.58 24.20 -38.03
N VAL A 185 5.62 22.89 -38.27
CA VAL A 185 4.50 21.96 -38.17
C VAL A 185 4.76 21.03 -37.00
N THR A 186 3.88 21.07 -36.01
CA THR A 186 3.92 20.23 -34.79
C THR A 186 2.57 19.55 -34.58
N GLY A 187 2.49 18.49 -33.78
CA GLY A 187 1.27 17.71 -33.57
C GLY A 187 1.30 16.35 -34.27
N GLY A 188 0.19 15.90 -34.87
CA GLY A 188 0.17 14.69 -35.71
C GLY A 188 -0.02 13.34 -35.01
N GLY A 189 -0.42 13.34 -33.73
CA GLY A 189 -0.90 12.15 -33.04
C GLY A 189 -2.33 11.80 -33.48
N GLY A 190 -2.41 11.18 -34.65
CA GLY A 190 -3.49 10.40 -35.24
C GLY A 190 -4.88 11.03 -35.44
N GLY A 191 -5.28 11.07 -36.70
CA GLY A 191 -6.61 11.50 -37.13
C GLY A 191 -7.08 10.81 -38.40
N GLY A 192 -6.54 9.64 -38.75
CA GLY A 192 -7.04 8.83 -39.87
C GLY A 192 -7.48 7.43 -39.49
N ASP A 193 -6.94 6.88 -38.41
CA ASP A 193 -7.49 5.65 -37.86
C ASP A 193 -8.82 5.98 -37.20
N THR A 194 -9.86 5.23 -37.51
CA THR A 194 -11.18 5.31 -36.85
C THR A 194 -11.55 4.01 -36.16
N THR A 195 -10.69 3.00 -36.27
CA THR A 195 -10.93 1.69 -35.67
C THR A 195 -10.35 1.73 -34.26
N ALA A 196 -11.16 1.37 -33.28
CA ALA A 196 -10.68 1.26 -31.92
C ALA A 196 -9.87 -0.02 -31.73
N PRO A 197 -8.81 -0.01 -30.89
CA PRO A 197 -8.14 -1.22 -30.47
C PRO A 197 -9.08 -2.25 -29.86
N SER A 198 -8.68 -3.52 -29.87
CA SER A 198 -9.40 -4.56 -29.12
C SER A 198 -9.38 -4.27 -27.62
N VAL A 199 -10.43 -4.69 -26.91
CA VAL A 199 -10.53 -4.50 -25.45
C VAL A 199 -9.41 -5.29 -24.75
N PRO A 200 -8.65 -4.68 -23.81
CA PRO A 200 -7.66 -5.40 -23.03
C PRO A 200 -8.30 -6.59 -22.30
N GLY A 201 -7.80 -7.79 -22.55
CA GLY A 201 -8.29 -9.02 -21.93
C GLY A 201 -7.60 -9.33 -20.60
N ASN A 202 -8.24 -10.14 -19.76
CA ASN A 202 -7.64 -10.71 -18.53
C ASN A 202 -7.01 -9.66 -17.59
N LEU A 203 -7.72 -8.55 -17.32
CA LEU A 203 -7.27 -7.63 -16.29
C LEU A 203 -7.32 -8.34 -14.94
N GLN A 204 -6.17 -8.39 -14.26
CA GLN A 204 -5.99 -9.03 -12.97
C GLN A 204 -5.14 -8.19 -12.02
N SER A 205 -5.41 -8.31 -10.73
CA SER A 205 -4.50 -7.83 -9.68
C SER A 205 -3.37 -8.84 -9.52
N THR A 206 -2.13 -8.41 -9.76
CA THR A 206 -0.94 -9.25 -9.61
C THR A 206 -0.29 -9.14 -8.24
N GLY A 207 -0.67 -8.14 -7.44
CA GLY A 207 -0.19 -8.00 -6.07
C GLY A 207 -0.85 -6.83 -5.35
N VAL A 208 -0.92 -6.94 -4.02
CA VAL A 208 -1.44 -5.88 -3.14
C VAL A 208 -0.48 -5.67 -1.97
N THR A 209 -0.24 -4.41 -1.61
CA THR A 209 0.43 -4.02 -0.35
C THR A 209 -0.51 -3.14 0.46
N SER A 210 -0.05 -2.62 1.60
CA SER A 210 -0.81 -1.63 2.37
C SER A 210 -0.94 -0.28 1.69
N ASN A 211 -0.15 0.00 0.65
CA ASN A 211 -0.17 1.30 -0.03
C ASN A 211 -0.19 1.22 -1.56
N SER A 212 -0.30 0.02 -2.13
CA SER A 212 -0.28 -0.15 -3.58
C SER A 212 -1.09 -1.35 -4.07
N VAL A 213 -1.52 -1.27 -5.33
CA VAL A 213 -2.11 -2.37 -6.10
C VAL A 213 -1.36 -2.49 -7.41
N SER A 214 -0.85 -3.68 -7.71
CA SER A 214 -0.21 -4.02 -8.99
C SER A 214 -1.20 -4.74 -9.89
N LEU A 215 -1.23 -4.37 -11.16
CA LEU A 215 -2.16 -4.84 -12.19
C LEU A 215 -1.40 -5.37 -13.40
N SER A 216 -1.96 -6.36 -14.08
CA SER A 216 -1.57 -6.77 -15.42
C SER A 216 -2.77 -7.12 -16.29
N TRP A 217 -2.61 -7.03 -17.61
CA TRP A 217 -3.61 -7.40 -18.61
C TRP A 217 -2.94 -7.92 -19.88
N ASN A 218 -3.72 -8.54 -20.77
CA ASN A 218 -3.25 -8.98 -22.08
C ASN A 218 -3.17 -7.80 -23.05
N ALA A 219 -2.16 -7.80 -23.92
CA ALA A 219 -2.00 -6.76 -24.93
C ALA A 219 -3.20 -6.74 -25.89
N SER A 220 -3.71 -5.53 -26.15
CA SER A 220 -4.66 -5.26 -27.21
C SER A 220 -3.97 -5.28 -28.57
N THR A 221 -4.76 -5.51 -29.61
CA THR A 221 -4.36 -5.46 -31.01
C THR A 221 -5.17 -4.40 -31.73
N ASP A 222 -4.59 -3.81 -32.76
CA ASP A 222 -5.21 -2.76 -33.55
C ASP A 222 -4.69 -2.85 -34.99
N ASN A 223 -5.43 -2.30 -35.97
CA ASN A 223 -5.05 -2.31 -37.38
C ASN A 223 -3.84 -1.42 -37.70
N VAL A 224 -3.59 -0.36 -36.92
CA VAL A 224 -2.39 0.48 -37.05
C VAL A 224 -1.45 0.25 -35.89
N GLY A 225 -1.97 0.26 -34.66
CA GLY A 225 -1.18 -0.08 -33.48
C GLY A 225 -1.67 0.58 -32.20
N VAL A 226 -1.52 -0.15 -31.09
CA VAL A 226 -1.84 0.34 -29.76
C VAL A 226 -0.69 1.19 -29.23
N THR A 227 -0.96 2.44 -28.87
CA THR A 227 0.05 3.37 -28.34
C THR A 227 0.03 3.49 -26.83
N GLY A 228 -1.02 3.00 -26.17
CA GLY A 228 -1.05 2.90 -24.71
C GLY A 228 -2.38 2.43 -24.13
N TYR A 229 -2.42 2.41 -22.81
CA TYR A 229 -3.55 1.94 -22.02
C TYR A 229 -3.92 3.00 -20.98
N LEU A 230 -5.20 3.35 -20.95
CA LEU A 230 -5.78 4.24 -19.96
C LEU A 230 -6.26 3.40 -18.77
N VAL A 231 -5.69 3.66 -17.58
CA VAL A 231 -6.03 2.94 -16.36
C VAL A 231 -7.00 3.76 -15.52
N TYR A 232 -8.15 3.17 -15.21
CA TYR A 232 -9.21 3.79 -14.42
C TYR A 232 -9.26 3.17 -13.03
N ARG A 233 -9.50 4.00 -12.01
CA ARG A 233 -9.79 3.59 -10.64
C ARG A 233 -11.09 4.24 -10.18
N GLY A 234 -12.06 3.44 -9.77
CA GLY A 234 -13.39 3.94 -9.40
C GLY A 234 -14.05 4.76 -10.51
N GLY A 235 -13.81 4.40 -11.77
CA GLY A 235 -14.33 5.12 -12.95
C GLY A 235 -13.55 6.39 -13.33
N THR A 236 -12.56 6.82 -12.54
CA THR A 236 -11.72 7.99 -12.85
C THR A 236 -10.41 7.57 -13.50
N LEU A 237 -10.00 8.24 -14.58
CA LEU A 237 -8.69 8.04 -15.21
C LEU A 237 -7.58 8.39 -14.21
N VAL A 238 -6.71 7.44 -13.89
CA VAL A 238 -5.58 7.64 -12.97
C VAL A 238 -4.30 7.94 -13.73
N THR A 239 -4.04 7.20 -14.80
CA THR A 239 -2.82 7.37 -15.60
C THR A 239 -2.98 6.77 -17.00
N THR A 240 -2.01 7.07 -17.87
CA THR A 240 -1.77 6.28 -19.07
C THR A 240 -0.40 5.61 -19.00
N VAL A 241 -0.32 4.34 -19.39
CA VAL A 241 0.92 3.59 -19.57
C VAL A 241 1.05 3.07 -21.00
N THR A 242 2.27 2.79 -21.46
CA THR A 242 2.54 2.17 -22.78
C THR A 242 2.68 0.65 -22.69
N GLY A 243 3.00 0.11 -21.52
CA GLY A 243 3.09 -1.33 -21.24
C GLY A 243 1.77 -1.95 -20.78
N THR A 244 1.77 -3.26 -20.54
CA THR A 244 0.60 -4.05 -20.11
C THR A 244 0.53 -4.30 -18.60
N THR A 245 1.25 -3.48 -17.83
CA THR A 245 1.27 -3.53 -16.36
C THR A 245 1.22 -2.12 -15.78
N TYR A 246 0.70 -2.02 -14.56
CA TYR A 246 0.70 -0.76 -13.80
C TYR A 246 0.71 -1.06 -12.30
N THR A 247 1.44 -0.26 -11.52
CA THR A 247 1.34 -0.28 -10.07
C THR A 247 0.82 1.06 -9.58
N ASP A 248 -0.39 1.03 -9.03
CA ASP A 248 -1.02 2.18 -8.39
C ASP A 248 -0.48 2.31 -6.96
N THR A 249 0.27 3.37 -6.66
CA THR A 249 0.91 3.60 -5.35
C THR A 249 0.22 4.75 -4.60
N GLY A 250 0.55 4.91 -3.31
CA GLY A 250 -0.05 5.94 -2.45
C GLY A 250 -1.53 5.69 -2.16
N ARG A 251 -1.96 4.43 -2.21
CA ARG A 251 -3.31 4.01 -1.81
C ARG A 251 -3.40 3.93 -0.28
N ALA A 252 -4.56 4.25 0.27
CA ALA A 252 -4.85 3.95 1.67
C ALA A 252 -4.97 2.44 1.88
N ALA A 253 -4.43 1.94 2.99
CA ALA A 253 -4.50 0.54 3.41
C ALA A 253 -5.95 0.09 3.66
N ASN A 254 -6.19 -1.23 3.64
CA ASN A 254 -7.51 -1.84 3.83
C ASN A 254 -8.63 -1.24 2.96
N THR A 255 -8.29 -0.59 1.85
CA THR A 255 -9.27 0.06 0.98
C THR A 255 -9.40 -0.74 -0.29
N SER A 256 -10.64 -1.06 -0.66
CA SER A 256 -10.93 -1.70 -1.94
C SER A 256 -10.86 -0.67 -3.05
N TYR A 257 -10.08 -0.97 -4.08
CA TYR A 257 -9.99 -0.18 -5.29
C TYR A 257 -10.41 -1.04 -6.47
N THR A 258 -11.33 -0.52 -7.26
CA THR A 258 -11.80 -1.17 -8.48
C THR A 258 -11.14 -0.53 -9.69
N TYR A 259 -10.53 -1.36 -10.53
CA TYR A 259 -9.79 -0.97 -11.71
C TYR A 259 -10.42 -1.50 -12.98
N GLN A 260 -10.30 -0.70 -14.03
CA GLN A 260 -10.60 -1.07 -15.41
C GLN A 260 -9.54 -0.44 -16.32
N VAL A 261 -9.28 -1.06 -17.47
CA VAL A 261 -8.30 -0.59 -18.45
C VAL A 261 -8.93 -0.57 -19.83
N ARG A 262 -8.60 0.42 -20.66
CA ARG A 262 -8.88 0.41 -22.10
C ARG A 262 -7.64 0.80 -22.90
N ALA A 263 -7.51 0.26 -24.09
CA ALA A 263 -6.44 0.60 -25.01
C ALA A 263 -6.77 1.87 -25.79
N ARG A 264 -5.73 2.57 -26.24
CA ARG A 264 -5.80 3.64 -27.23
C ARG A 264 -4.75 3.46 -28.32
N ASP A 265 -5.08 3.90 -29.51
CA ASP A 265 -4.16 3.97 -30.64
C ASP A 265 -3.52 5.36 -30.77
N ALA A 266 -2.79 5.59 -31.87
CA ALA A 266 -2.19 6.89 -32.16
C ALA A 266 -3.25 7.95 -32.52
N ALA A 267 -4.42 7.53 -33.02
CA ALA A 267 -5.54 8.40 -33.40
C ALA A 267 -6.54 8.68 -32.28
N ASN A 268 -6.19 8.25 -31.07
CA ASN A 268 -7.01 8.39 -29.87
C ASN A 268 -8.37 7.67 -29.98
N ASN A 269 -8.51 6.69 -30.88
CA ASN A 269 -9.60 5.72 -30.78
C ASN A 269 -9.36 4.88 -29.54
N GLN A 270 -10.43 4.60 -28.81
CA GLN A 270 -10.36 3.95 -27.51
C GLN A 270 -11.24 2.72 -27.52
N SER A 271 -10.69 1.61 -27.05
CA SER A 271 -11.46 0.37 -26.88
C SER A 271 -12.57 0.56 -25.84
N GLY A 272 -13.47 -0.42 -25.76
CA GLY A 272 -14.29 -0.63 -24.56
C GLY A 272 -13.41 -0.88 -23.32
N LEU A 273 -14.00 -0.75 -22.13
CA LEU A 273 -13.33 -1.10 -20.86
C LEU A 273 -13.17 -2.61 -20.73
N SER A 274 -12.07 -3.05 -20.12
CA SER A 274 -11.83 -4.44 -19.73
C SER A 274 -12.85 -4.94 -18.70
N ASN A 275 -12.73 -6.21 -18.29
CA ASN A 275 -13.34 -6.67 -17.05
C ASN A 275 -12.91 -5.77 -15.87
N SER A 276 -13.78 -5.61 -14.88
CA SER A 276 -13.44 -4.92 -13.64
C SER A 276 -12.67 -5.84 -12.70
N VAL A 277 -11.65 -5.31 -12.03
CA VAL A 277 -10.94 -5.99 -10.95
C VAL A 277 -11.01 -5.15 -9.69
N THR A 278 -11.46 -5.76 -8.59
CA THR A 278 -11.40 -5.14 -7.27
C THR A 278 -10.27 -5.78 -6.49
N ALA A 279 -9.34 -4.95 -6.04
CA ALA A 279 -8.26 -5.35 -5.16
C ALA A 279 -8.32 -4.53 -3.88
N THR A 280 -8.24 -5.22 -2.75
CA THR A 280 -8.15 -4.58 -1.44
C THR A 280 -6.68 -4.51 -1.05
N THR A 281 -6.14 -3.30 -0.91
CA THR A 281 -4.80 -3.12 -0.31
C THR A 281 -4.77 -3.84 1.02
N THR A 282 -3.71 -4.59 1.30
CA THR A 282 -3.62 -5.37 2.54
C THR A 282 -3.71 -4.46 3.75
N GLY A 283 -4.22 -4.98 4.86
CA GLY A 283 -3.90 -4.39 6.15
C GLY A 283 -2.38 -4.38 6.27
N GLY A 284 -1.80 -3.28 6.73
CA GLY A 284 -0.35 -3.18 6.94
C GLY A 284 0.17 -4.26 7.89
N GLY A 285 0.46 -5.43 7.36
CA GLY A 285 0.97 -6.61 8.05
C GLY A 285 2.28 -7.03 7.43
N GLY A 286 3.25 -6.11 7.42
CA GLY A 286 4.57 -6.27 6.83
C GLY A 286 5.23 -4.96 6.43
N GLY A 287 5.12 -3.92 7.27
CA GLY A 287 5.75 -2.61 7.05
C GLY A 287 4.83 -1.44 7.41
N GLY A 288 4.88 -0.99 8.68
CA GLY A 288 4.34 0.32 9.08
C GLY A 288 3.68 0.40 10.47
N GLY A 289 2.91 -0.62 10.91
CA GLY A 289 2.19 -0.61 12.18
C GLY A 289 2.80 -1.49 13.27
N LYS A 290 2.76 -1.04 14.52
CA LYS A 290 3.17 -1.83 15.70
C LYS A 290 2.16 -2.96 15.99
N LYS A 291 2.64 -4.13 16.39
CA LYS A 291 1.81 -5.27 16.81
C LYS A 291 1.14 -4.99 18.17
N LEU A 292 -0.14 -5.31 18.30
CA LEU A 292 -0.87 -5.31 19.55
C LEU A 292 -1.55 -6.66 19.71
N LEU A 293 -0.96 -7.51 20.56
CA LEU A 293 -1.36 -8.91 20.76
C LEU A 293 -2.01 -9.10 22.13
N GLY A 294 -3.13 -9.81 22.19
CA GLY A 294 -3.80 -10.16 23.46
C GLY A 294 -3.91 -11.66 23.68
N TYR A 295 -3.69 -12.12 24.90
CA TYR A 295 -3.95 -13.52 25.28
C TYR A 295 -5.42 -13.72 25.66
N PHE A 296 -6.08 -14.68 25.01
CA PHE A 296 -7.40 -15.19 25.39
C PHE A 296 -7.23 -16.54 26.06
N VAL A 297 -7.61 -16.65 27.34
CA VAL A 297 -7.50 -17.92 28.07
C VAL A 297 -8.73 -18.79 27.87
N GLN A 298 -8.49 -20.05 27.52
CA GLN A 298 -9.43 -21.15 27.29
C GLN A 298 -10.38 -21.32 28.48
N TRP A 299 -9.84 -21.34 29.71
CA TRP A 299 -10.65 -21.48 30.92
C TRP A 299 -11.42 -20.21 31.29
N GLY A 300 -11.25 -19.11 30.55
CA GLY A 300 -11.96 -17.84 30.76
C GLY A 300 -13.47 -17.99 30.59
N VAL A 301 -13.91 -18.98 29.82
CA VAL A 301 -15.33 -19.25 29.52
C VAL A 301 -16.12 -19.86 30.70
N TYR A 302 -15.43 -20.25 31.78
CA TYR A 302 -16.04 -20.83 32.98
C TYR A 302 -16.36 -19.75 34.02
N GLN A 303 -15.74 -19.82 35.20
CA GLN A 303 -16.04 -18.93 36.34
C GLN A 303 -15.75 -17.45 36.03
N ARG A 304 -14.77 -17.17 35.16
CA ARG A 304 -14.47 -15.82 34.70
C ARG A 304 -15.59 -15.24 33.81
N GLY A 305 -16.44 -16.09 33.21
CA GLY A 305 -17.55 -15.67 32.35
C GLY A 305 -17.11 -14.83 31.15
N TYR A 306 -15.87 -14.99 30.68
CA TYR A 306 -15.29 -14.21 29.60
C TYR A 306 -15.21 -15.07 28.34
N HIS A 307 -16.02 -14.70 27.35
CA HIS A 307 -16.16 -15.37 26.06
C HIS A 307 -15.52 -14.53 24.95
N VAL A 308 -15.29 -15.13 23.78
CA VAL A 308 -14.74 -14.41 22.61
C VAL A 308 -15.62 -13.21 22.23
N LYS A 309 -16.94 -13.28 22.44
CA LYS A 309 -17.87 -12.15 22.28
C LYS A 309 -17.50 -10.93 23.13
N ASN A 310 -16.85 -11.11 24.27
CA ASN A 310 -16.40 -10.00 25.12
C ASN A 310 -15.28 -9.19 24.47
N ILE A 311 -14.49 -9.78 23.56
CA ILE A 311 -13.52 -9.05 22.75
C ILE A 311 -14.22 -8.06 21.81
N VAL A 312 -15.37 -8.44 21.25
CA VAL A 312 -16.18 -7.58 20.37
C VAL A 312 -16.92 -6.52 21.18
N THR A 313 -17.66 -6.93 22.20
CA THR A 313 -18.53 -6.04 22.97
C THR A 313 -17.76 -5.00 23.80
N SER A 314 -16.51 -5.29 24.18
CA SER A 314 -15.60 -4.30 24.78
C SER A 314 -14.97 -3.32 23.78
N GLY A 315 -15.19 -3.52 22.47
CA GLY A 315 -14.52 -2.78 21.41
C GLY A 315 -13.04 -3.12 21.26
N SER A 316 -12.56 -4.20 21.88
CA SER A 316 -11.15 -4.61 21.85
C SER A 316 -10.76 -5.21 20.50
N ALA A 317 -11.69 -5.89 19.82
CA ALA A 317 -11.44 -6.52 18.52
C ALA A 317 -10.87 -5.53 17.48
N ALA A 318 -11.44 -4.32 17.40
CA ALA A 318 -10.97 -3.30 16.45
C ALA A 318 -9.57 -2.74 16.76
N LYS A 319 -9.04 -2.99 17.96
CA LYS A 319 -7.74 -2.47 18.43
C LYS A 319 -6.63 -3.49 18.25
N LEU A 320 -6.95 -4.77 18.36
CA LEU A 320 -6.02 -5.89 18.28
C LEU A 320 -5.51 -6.09 16.84
N THR A 321 -4.25 -6.53 16.74
CA THR A 321 -3.72 -7.10 15.50
C THR A 321 -3.61 -8.61 15.61
N HIS A 322 -3.32 -9.14 16.81
CA HIS A 322 -3.15 -10.57 17.03
C HIS A 322 -3.86 -11.03 18.31
N ILE A 323 -4.24 -12.31 18.35
CA ILE A 323 -4.71 -13.00 19.54
C ILE A 323 -3.90 -14.28 19.70
N ASN A 324 -3.37 -14.51 20.89
CA ASN A 324 -2.90 -15.83 21.29
C ASN A 324 -4.02 -16.54 22.04
N TYR A 325 -4.50 -17.66 21.51
CA TYR A 325 -5.42 -18.55 22.21
C TYR A 325 -4.62 -19.45 23.15
N ALA A 326 -4.83 -19.30 24.45
CA ALA A 326 -4.04 -19.92 25.50
C ALA A 326 -4.90 -20.91 26.30
N PHE A 327 -4.56 -22.18 26.48
CA PHE A 327 -3.40 -22.85 25.92
C PHE A 327 -3.80 -24.19 25.30
N GLY A 328 -2.96 -24.65 24.38
CA GLY A 328 -2.80 -26.08 24.11
C GLY A 328 -1.75 -26.64 25.07
N ASN A 329 -1.81 -27.94 25.34
CA ASN A 329 -0.89 -28.61 26.25
C ASN A 329 0.25 -29.27 25.45
N VAL A 330 1.40 -29.46 26.10
CA VAL A 330 2.48 -30.29 25.59
C VAL A 330 2.61 -31.53 26.46
N GLN A 331 2.23 -32.68 25.92
CA GLN A 331 2.29 -33.97 26.62
C GLN A 331 3.09 -34.97 25.81
N ASN A 332 3.98 -35.72 26.45
CA ASN A 332 4.83 -36.73 25.79
C ASN A 332 5.59 -36.19 24.57
N GLY A 333 6.03 -34.93 24.64
CA GLY A 333 6.71 -34.25 23.53
C GLY A 333 5.83 -33.93 22.32
N GLN A 334 4.51 -33.84 22.49
CA GLN A 334 3.54 -33.54 21.43
C GLN A 334 2.58 -32.42 21.86
N CYS A 335 2.16 -31.61 20.89
CA CYS A 335 1.04 -30.68 21.08
C CYS A 335 -0.28 -31.44 21.15
N VAL A 336 -1.08 -31.17 22.18
CA VAL A 336 -2.39 -31.79 22.39
C VAL A 336 -3.44 -30.75 22.83
N ILE A 337 -4.71 -31.08 22.63
CA ILE A 337 -5.83 -30.30 23.18
C ILE A 337 -5.76 -30.32 24.70
N GLY A 338 -5.88 -29.13 25.32
CA GLY A 338 -5.89 -28.98 26.78
C GLY A 338 -7.26 -29.30 27.39
N ASP A 339 -8.30 -28.68 26.85
CA ASP A 339 -9.69 -28.79 27.29
C ASP A 339 -10.62 -28.72 26.06
N SER A 340 -11.02 -29.90 25.57
CA SER A 340 -11.88 -30.00 24.38
C SER A 340 -13.23 -29.32 24.57
N TYR A 341 -13.75 -29.27 25.80
CA TYR A 341 -15.02 -28.65 26.08
C TYR A 341 -14.98 -27.15 25.80
N ALA A 342 -14.00 -26.45 26.38
CA ALA A 342 -13.81 -25.02 26.13
C ALA A 342 -13.39 -24.73 24.68
N ASP A 343 -12.56 -25.59 24.09
CA ASP A 343 -11.99 -25.39 22.75
C ASP A 343 -13.02 -25.51 21.65
N TYR A 344 -13.72 -26.65 21.57
CA TYR A 344 -14.56 -26.95 20.40
C TYR A 344 -15.89 -27.64 20.68
N GLU A 345 -16.24 -27.99 21.92
CA GLU A 345 -17.51 -28.70 22.21
C GLU A 345 -18.59 -27.82 22.85
N LYS A 346 -18.21 -26.83 23.67
CA LYS A 346 -19.16 -25.95 24.38
C LYS A 346 -20.07 -25.23 23.40
N ALA A 347 -21.37 -25.46 23.52
CA ALA A 347 -22.37 -24.72 22.75
C ALA A 347 -22.53 -23.29 23.27
N TYR A 348 -22.72 -22.37 22.32
CA TYR A 348 -23.05 -20.98 22.57
C TYR A 348 -24.48 -20.68 22.12
N THR A 349 -25.25 -20.03 22.98
CA THR A 349 -26.54 -19.44 22.60
C THR A 349 -26.33 -18.25 21.67
N ALA A 350 -27.40 -17.77 21.02
CA ALA A 350 -27.38 -16.55 20.23
C ALA A 350 -26.87 -15.35 21.05
N ALA A 351 -27.23 -15.27 22.34
CA ALA A 351 -26.81 -14.21 23.23
C ALA A 351 -25.30 -14.26 23.55
N GLU A 352 -24.70 -15.44 23.62
CA GLU A 352 -23.27 -15.61 23.92
C GLU A 352 -22.40 -15.61 22.65
N SER A 353 -22.97 -15.90 21.48
CA SER A 353 -22.23 -16.00 20.22
C SER A 353 -21.80 -14.63 19.67
N VAL A 354 -20.60 -14.58 19.08
CA VAL A 354 -19.97 -13.41 18.46
C VAL A 354 -20.84 -12.79 17.36
N ASP A 355 -21.48 -13.62 16.54
CA ASP A 355 -22.32 -13.22 15.41
C ASP A 355 -23.82 -13.16 15.75
N GLY A 356 -24.20 -13.43 17.00
CA GLY A 356 -25.60 -13.50 17.40
C GLY A 356 -26.33 -14.78 16.95
N VAL A 357 -25.63 -15.76 16.37
CA VAL A 357 -26.21 -17.02 15.90
C VAL A 357 -25.85 -18.14 16.87
N ALA A 358 -26.86 -18.83 17.41
CA ALA A 358 -26.66 -19.97 18.30
C ALA A 358 -26.02 -21.15 17.56
N ASP A 359 -25.20 -21.92 18.27
CA ASP A 359 -24.68 -23.18 17.77
C ASP A 359 -25.79 -24.25 17.71
N THR A 360 -25.74 -25.12 16.69
CA THR A 360 -26.59 -26.31 16.60
C THR A 360 -25.91 -27.54 17.21
N TRP A 361 -26.70 -28.54 17.57
CA TRP A 361 -26.21 -29.75 18.22
C TRP A 361 -25.38 -30.64 17.26
N ASP A 362 -25.62 -30.55 15.96
CA ASP A 362 -25.03 -31.35 14.90
C ASP A 362 -23.87 -30.66 14.15
N GLN A 363 -23.58 -29.38 14.44
CA GLN A 363 -22.47 -28.69 13.76
C GLN A 363 -21.09 -29.25 14.18
N PRO A 364 -20.12 -29.31 13.24
CA PRO A 364 -18.84 -29.97 13.47
C PRO A 364 -17.86 -29.21 14.37
N LEU A 365 -18.07 -27.90 14.58
CA LEU A 365 -17.24 -27.07 15.46
C LEU A 365 -18.09 -26.15 16.34
N ARG A 366 -17.88 -26.18 17.65
CA ARG A 366 -18.42 -25.22 18.63
C ARG A 366 -17.27 -24.61 19.44
N GLY A 367 -17.49 -24.29 20.71
CA GLY A 367 -16.48 -23.81 21.63
C GLY A 367 -15.85 -22.49 21.20
N SER A 368 -14.75 -22.14 21.87
CA SER A 368 -14.00 -20.92 21.58
C SER A 368 -13.48 -20.90 20.14
N PHE A 369 -13.13 -22.04 19.54
CA PHE A 369 -12.64 -22.10 18.16
C PHE A 369 -13.69 -21.63 17.15
N ASN A 370 -14.95 -22.06 17.29
CA ASN A 370 -16.02 -21.54 16.43
C ASN A 370 -16.27 -20.05 16.67
N GLN A 371 -16.17 -19.59 17.92
CA GLN A 371 -16.34 -18.17 18.21
C GLN A 371 -15.18 -17.32 17.67
N LEU A 372 -13.95 -17.83 17.65
CA LEU A 372 -12.80 -17.18 17.00
C LEU A 372 -12.93 -17.16 15.47
N ARG A 373 -13.49 -18.21 14.85
CA ARG A 373 -13.88 -18.18 13.43
C ARG A 373 -14.84 -17.04 13.13
N LYS A 374 -15.90 -16.92 13.93
CA LYS A 374 -16.89 -15.84 13.82
C LYS A 374 -16.27 -14.46 14.05
N LEU A 375 -15.32 -14.36 14.98
CA LEU A 375 -14.54 -13.13 15.19
C LEU A 375 -13.72 -12.76 13.95
N LYS A 376 -13.00 -13.70 13.34
CA LYS A 376 -12.24 -13.45 12.10
C LYS A 376 -13.13 -13.03 10.94
N ALA A 377 -14.33 -13.59 10.84
CA ALA A 377 -15.30 -13.16 9.83
C ALA A 377 -15.72 -11.68 10.00
N GLN A 378 -15.85 -11.19 11.23
CA GLN A 378 -16.16 -9.78 11.50
C GLN A 378 -14.92 -8.87 11.45
N PHE A 379 -13.75 -9.39 11.82
CA PHE A 379 -12.48 -8.66 11.93
C PHE A 379 -11.36 -9.40 11.17
N PRO A 380 -11.39 -9.40 9.82
CA PRO A 380 -10.52 -10.24 8.99
C PRO A 380 -9.02 -9.89 9.07
N ASN A 381 -8.69 -8.75 9.68
CA ASN A 381 -7.31 -8.31 9.89
C ASN A 381 -6.68 -8.88 11.17
N ILE A 382 -7.47 -9.47 12.08
CA ILE A 382 -6.93 -10.11 13.28
C ILE A 382 -6.32 -11.46 12.91
N LYS A 383 -5.09 -11.68 13.36
CA LYS A 383 -4.40 -12.96 13.26
C LYS A 383 -4.50 -13.72 14.57
N ILE A 384 -4.75 -15.02 14.52
CA ILE A 384 -4.95 -15.83 15.72
C ILE A 384 -3.91 -16.94 15.75
N LEU A 385 -3.14 -17.04 16.82
CA LEU A 385 -2.18 -18.12 17.01
C LEU A 385 -2.65 -19.04 18.14
N PHE A 386 -2.44 -20.34 17.98
CA PHE A 386 -2.65 -21.28 19.08
C PHE A 386 -1.36 -21.33 19.92
N SER A 387 -1.43 -20.91 21.18
CA SER A 387 -0.30 -20.90 22.10
C SER A 387 -0.22 -22.21 22.88
N PHE A 388 0.94 -22.84 22.92
CA PHE A 388 1.17 -24.10 23.63
C PHE A 388 2.13 -23.91 24.79
N GLY A 389 1.75 -24.46 25.96
CA GLY A 389 2.57 -24.39 27.17
C GLY A 389 1.99 -23.47 28.23
N GLY A 390 2.71 -22.40 28.55
CA GLY A 390 2.50 -21.57 29.73
C GLY A 390 2.98 -22.25 31.01
N TRP A 391 2.77 -21.59 32.13
CA TRP A 391 3.31 -22.00 33.43
C TRP A 391 3.09 -23.49 33.80
N THR A 392 1.87 -24.01 33.65
CA THR A 392 1.51 -25.36 34.11
C THR A 392 1.75 -26.45 33.06
N TRP A 393 1.72 -26.12 31.78
CA TRP A 393 1.82 -27.11 30.68
C TRP A 393 3.15 -27.10 29.94
N SER A 394 4.17 -26.44 30.51
CA SER A 394 5.53 -26.46 29.97
C SER A 394 6.31 -27.75 30.23
N GLY A 395 5.83 -28.65 31.10
CA GLY A 395 6.56 -29.86 31.50
C GLY A 395 6.90 -30.83 30.35
N GLY A 396 6.12 -30.81 29.26
CA GLY A 396 6.34 -31.68 28.11
C GLY A 396 7.40 -31.22 27.12
N PHE A 397 7.89 -29.98 27.22
CA PHE A 397 8.85 -29.45 26.25
C PHE A 397 10.23 -30.12 26.31
N GLY A 398 10.64 -30.61 27.48
CA GLY A 398 11.89 -31.36 27.58
C GLY A 398 11.88 -32.65 26.75
N GLN A 399 10.73 -33.31 26.64
CA GLN A 399 10.56 -34.45 25.74
C GLN A 399 10.40 -34.00 24.28
N ALA A 400 9.73 -32.87 24.03
CA ALA A 400 9.60 -32.29 22.69
C ALA A 400 10.99 -31.97 22.08
N ALA A 401 11.91 -31.45 22.90
CA ALA A 401 13.27 -31.13 22.51
C ALA A 401 14.11 -32.37 22.10
N GLN A 402 13.73 -33.57 22.56
CA GLN A 402 14.39 -34.82 22.16
C GLN A 402 14.02 -35.25 20.74
N ASN A 403 12.83 -34.86 20.25
CA ASN A 403 12.42 -35.10 18.87
C ASN A 403 11.65 -33.90 18.29
N PRO A 404 12.35 -32.81 17.94
CA PRO A 404 11.74 -31.57 17.46
C PRO A 404 10.87 -31.73 16.22
N THR A 405 11.25 -32.63 15.30
CA THR A 405 10.48 -32.89 14.08
C THR A 405 9.14 -33.56 14.40
N ALA A 406 9.12 -34.56 15.30
CA ALA A 406 7.87 -35.21 15.71
C ALA A 406 6.96 -34.23 16.46
N PHE A 407 7.53 -33.41 17.35
CA PHE A 407 6.81 -32.33 18.01
C PHE A 407 6.17 -31.37 16.99
N ALA A 408 6.97 -30.82 16.06
CA ALA A 408 6.48 -29.90 15.05
C ALA A 408 5.36 -30.49 14.18
N ASN A 409 5.47 -31.78 13.81
CA ASN A 409 4.42 -32.49 13.09
C ASN A 409 3.13 -32.60 13.91
N SER A 410 3.22 -32.96 15.20
CA SER A 410 2.04 -33.05 16.06
C SER A 410 1.34 -31.69 16.21
N CYS A 411 2.11 -30.61 16.38
CA CYS A 411 1.58 -29.26 16.50
C CYS A 411 0.92 -28.79 15.21
N TYR A 412 1.57 -29.00 14.06
CA TYR A 412 0.98 -28.64 12.77
C TYR A 412 -0.33 -29.40 12.54
N ASN A 413 -0.35 -30.72 12.76
CA ASN A 413 -1.54 -31.52 12.55
C ASN A 413 -2.71 -31.07 13.43
N LEU A 414 -2.43 -30.57 14.63
CA LEU A 414 -3.44 -30.07 15.54
C LEU A 414 -3.92 -28.65 15.18
N VAL A 415 -3.00 -27.74 14.87
CA VAL A 415 -3.33 -26.35 14.50
C VAL A 415 -4.11 -26.30 13.18
N GLU A 416 -3.74 -27.18 12.23
CA GLU A 416 -4.33 -27.27 10.89
C GLU A 416 -5.36 -28.41 10.78
N ASP A 417 -5.95 -28.85 11.90
CA ASP A 417 -7.02 -29.86 11.88
C ASP A 417 -8.17 -29.36 10.97
N PRO A 418 -8.67 -30.17 10.03
CA PRO A 418 -9.69 -29.75 9.06
C PRO A 418 -10.96 -29.15 9.68
N ARG A 419 -11.27 -29.45 10.95
CA ARG A 419 -12.42 -28.87 11.66
C ARG A 419 -12.26 -27.37 11.95
N TRP A 420 -11.03 -26.86 12.02
CA TRP A 420 -10.71 -25.47 12.38
C TRP A 420 -9.47 -24.89 11.68
N ALA A 421 -9.03 -25.46 10.56
CA ALA A 421 -7.87 -24.98 9.80
C ALA A 421 -7.99 -23.52 9.34
N ASP A 422 -9.20 -22.94 9.29
CA ASP A 422 -9.44 -21.54 8.97
C ASP A 422 -9.30 -20.58 10.18
N VAL A 423 -9.22 -21.11 11.40
CA VAL A 423 -9.19 -20.33 12.64
C VAL A 423 -7.80 -19.77 12.92
N PHE A 424 -6.76 -20.61 12.88
CA PHE A 424 -5.42 -20.23 13.28
C PHE A 424 -4.57 -19.78 12.09
N ASP A 425 -3.79 -18.72 12.28
CA ASP A 425 -2.81 -18.18 11.33
C ASP A 425 -1.37 -18.60 11.70
N GLY A 426 -1.22 -19.49 12.68
CA GLY A 426 0.09 -19.96 13.15
C GLY A 426 0.09 -20.49 14.57
N ILE A 427 1.29 -20.59 15.13
CA ILE A 427 1.58 -21.17 16.44
C ILE A 427 2.41 -20.22 17.30
N ASP A 428 2.13 -20.23 18.60
CA ASP A 428 2.94 -19.61 19.64
C ASP A 428 3.46 -20.68 20.61
N ILE A 429 4.73 -20.57 20.99
CA ILE A 429 5.35 -21.48 21.97
C ILE A 429 5.66 -20.71 23.24
N ASP A 430 5.03 -21.12 24.33
CA ASP A 430 5.23 -20.55 25.65
C ASP A 430 5.91 -21.58 26.56
N TRP A 431 7.19 -21.82 26.32
CA TRP A 431 7.99 -22.74 27.12
C TRP A 431 8.60 -22.00 28.32
N GLU A 432 8.11 -22.34 29.51
CA GLU A 432 8.52 -21.75 30.78
C GLU A 432 9.30 -22.75 31.68
N TYR A 433 10.63 -22.86 31.59
CA TYR A 433 11.55 -22.16 30.69
C TYR A 433 12.60 -23.11 30.10
N PRO A 434 13.07 -22.90 28.86
CA PRO A 434 14.08 -23.76 28.25
C PRO A 434 15.40 -23.69 29.01
N ASN A 435 15.95 -24.85 29.35
CA ASN A 435 17.21 -25.05 30.05
C ASN A 435 17.31 -24.28 31.38
N ALA A 436 16.17 -24.02 32.04
CA ALA A 436 16.07 -23.33 33.31
C ALA A 436 14.85 -23.79 34.12
N CYS A 437 14.72 -23.32 35.36
CA CYS A 437 13.56 -23.64 36.20
C CYS A 437 12.39 -22.68 36.00
N GLY A 438 11.23 -23.23 35.64
CA GLY A 438 9.91 -22.64 35.80
C GLY A 438 9.18 -23.34 36.95
N LEU A 439 7.96 -23.83 36.71
CA LEU A 439 7.27 -24.74 37.64
C LEU A 439 8.04 -26.05 37.83
N SER A 440 8.63 -26.56 36.75
CA SER A 440 9.61 -27.64 36.73
C SER A 440 10.92 -27.16 36.10
N CYS A 441 12.04 -27.76 36.49
CA CYS A 441 13.33 -27.48 35.87
C CYS A 441 13.49 -28.25 34.56
N ASP A 442 13.90 -27.55 33.51
CA ASP A 442 14.34 -28.15 32.26
C ASP A 442 15.88 -28.19 32.18
N ALA A 443 16.41 -29.24 31.53
CA ALA A 443 17.84 -29.43 31.29
C ALA A 443 18.12 -29.86 29.85
N SER A 444 17.29 -29.42 28.89
CA SER A 444 17.39 -29.81 27.48
C SER A 444 18.63 -29.23 26.77
N GLY A 445 19.36 -28.31 27.43
CA GLY A 445 20.59 -27.69 26.92
C GLY A 445 20.34 -26.42 26.12
N PHE A 446 21.37 -25.56 26.03
CA PHE A 446 21.30 -24.22 25.47
C PHE A 446 20.70 -24.15 24.05
N ALA A 447 21.02 -25.12 23.19
CA ALA A 447 20.58 -25.14 21.79
C ALA A 447 19.16 -25.67 21.58
N SER A 448 18.54 -26.29 22.60
CA SER A 448 17.26 -27.00 22.46
C SER A 448 16.13 -26.11 21.95
N PHE A 449 15.99 -24.91 22.51
CA PHE A 449 15.00 -23.94 22.09
C PHE A 449 15.13 -23.59 20.61
N ARG A 450 16.36 -23.28 20.14
CA ARG A 450 16.62 -23.00 18.72
C ARG A 450 16.24 -24.17 17.82
N THR A 451 16.65 -25.39 18.17
CA THR A 451 16.35 -26.58 17.37
C THR A 451 14.84 -26.84 17.29
N LEU A 452 14.12 -26.62 18.39
CA LEU A 452 12.66 -26.70 18.42
C LEU A 452 11.99 -25.68 17.50
N MET A 453 12.42 -24.41 17.57
CA MET A 453 11.88 -23.34 16.72
C MET A 453 12.21 -23.56 15.24
N GLN A 454 13.40 -24.09 14.93
CA GLN A 454 13.78 -24.47 13.58
C GLN A 454 12.86 -25.56 13.01
N ALA A 455 12.57 -26.60 13.80
CA ALA A 455 11.67 -27.67 13.37
C ALA A 455 10.24 -27.16 13.11
N LEU A 456 9.74 -26.28 13.99
CA LEU A 456 8.44 -25.62 13.79
C LEU A 456 8.43 -24.77 12.51
N ARG A 457 9.42 -23.91 12.30
CA ARG A 457 9.51 -23.09 11.08
C ARG A 457 9.58 -23.95 9.82
N ASN A 458 10.37 -25.02 9.83
CA ASN A 458 10.46 -25.95 8.71
C ASN A 458 9.10 -26.60 8.40
N ARG A 459 8.29 -26.87 9.43
CA ARG A 459 6.99 -27.54 9.27
C ARG A 459 5.85 -26.60 8.89
N PHE A 460 5.80 -25.40 9.49
CA PHE A 460 4.76 -24.40 9.26
C PHE A 460 5.04 -23.52 8.03
N GLY A 461 6.29 -23.48 7.55
CA GLY A 461 6.67 -22.72 6.36
C GLY A 461 6.70 -21.20 6.60
N ALA A 462 6.81 -20.43 5.52
CA ALA A 462 6.95 -18.98 5.57
C ALA A 462 5.61 -18.22 5.67
N ASN A 463 4.49 -18.88 5.35
CA ASN A 463 3.17 -18.24 5.29
C ASN A 463 2.43 -18.25 6.64
N ASN A 464 2.78 -19.18 7.53
CA ASN A 464 2.23 -19.27 8.87
C ASN A 464 3.14 -18.56 9.89
N LEU A 465 2.50 -17.98 10.90
CA LEU A 465 3.20 -17.33 11.99
C LEU A 465 3.80 -18.38 12.93
N VAL A 466 5.05 -18.17 13.34
CA VAL A 466 5.71 -18.94 14.41
C VAL A 466 6.29 -17.93 15.38
N THR A 467 5.77 -17.92 16.60
CA THR A 467 6.12 -16.96 17.65
C THR A 467 6.42 -17.69 18.96
N ALA A 468 6.99 -16.98 19.92
CA ALA A 468 7.22 -17.55 21.25
C ALA A 468 7.11 -16.49 22.34
N ALA A 469 6.45 -16.85 23.44
CA ALA A 469 6.58 -16.14 24.70
C ALA A 469 7.85 -16.58 25.44
N ILE A 470 8.60 -15.61 25.94
CA ILE A 470 9.89 -15.84 26.57
C ILE A 470 10.04 -15.04 27.86
N THR A 471 10.88 -15.57 28.75
CA THR A 471 11.27 -14.91 29.99
C THR A 471 11.84 -13.50 29.76
N ALA A 472 11.62 -12.63 30.76
CA ALA A 472 12.22 -11.30 30.82
C ALA A 472 13.30 -11.18 31.90
N ASP A 473 13.89 -12.30 32.35
CA ASP A 473 14.98 -12.31 33.32
C ASP A 473 16.28 -11.71 32.72
N GLY A 474 16.48 -10.42 32.98
CA GLY A 474 17.66 -9.66 32.54
C GLY A 474 18.91 -9.86 33.40
N THR A 475 18.89 -10.71 34.43
CA THR A 475 20.04 -10.92 35.33
C THR A 475 21.20 -11.62 34.61
N ASN A 476 22.44 -11.35 35.02
CA ASN A 476 23.61 -12.04 34.47
C ASN A 476 23.60 -13.51 34.85
N GLY A 477 23.60 -14.40 33.85
CA GLY A 477 23.41 -15.84 34.07
C GLY A 477 21.96 -16.25 34.31
N GLY A 478 21.01 -15.33 34.11
CA GLY A 478 19.58 -15.57 34.24
C GLY A 478 19.00 -16.38 33.08
N LYS A 479 17.66 -16.53 33.07
CA LYS A 479 16.95 -17.38 32.10
C LYS A 479 17.13 -16.95 30.65
N ILE A 480 17.33 -15.65 30.35
CA ILE A 480 17.66 -15.19 29.00
C ILE A 480 19.04 -15.73 28.55
N ASP A 481 19.98 -15.93 29.48
CA ASP A 481 21.31 -16.48 29.18
C ASP A 481 21.31 -18.01 29.07
N ALA A 482 20.26 -18.69 29.55
CA ALA A 482 20.18 -20.15 29.61
C ALA A 482 19.85 -20.84 28.26
N ALA A 483 19.31 -20.11 27.27
CA ALA A 483 18.92 -20.67 25.98
C ALA A 483 19.33 -19.79 24.78
N ASP A 484 19.46 -20.41 23.60
CA ASP A 484 19.88 -19.74 22.35
C ASP A 484 18.76 -18.92 21.69
N TYR A 485 18.25 -17.90 22.38
CA TYR A 485 17.22 -17.00 21.83
C TYR A 485 17.73 -16.18 20.63
N GLY A 486 19.03 -15.84 20.62
CA GLY A 486 19.67 -15.13 19.51
C GLY A 486 19.67 -15.95 18.23
N GLY A 487 20.14 -17.20 18.29
CA GLY A 487 20.12 -18.13 17.16
C GLY A 487 18.70 -18.55 16.75
N ALA A 488 17.77 -18.65 17.69
CA ALA A 488 16.37 -19.00 17.43
C ALA A 488 15.58 -17.88 16.71
N ALA A 489 15.98 -16.61 16.87
CA ALA A 489 15.26 -15.46 16.34
C ALA A 489 15.05 -15.49 14.82
N GLN A 490 15.89 -16.19 14.06
CA GLN A 490 15.73 -16.33 12.61
C GLN A 490 14.55 -17.21 12.20
N TYR A 491 14.10 -18.11 13.08
CA TYR A 491 12.99 -19.03 12.82
C TYR A 491 11.63 -18.50 13.28
N LEU A 492 11.64 -17.38 14.00
CA LEU A 492 10.47 -16.76 14.60
C LEU A 492 10.11 -15.46 13.90
N ASP A 493 8.81 -15.15 13.83
CA ASP A 493 8.32 -13.85 13.39
C ASP A 493 8.62 -12.78 14.45
N TRP A 494 8.34 -13.08 15.72
CA TRP A 494 8.71 -12.27 16.88
C TRP A 494 8.68 -13.07 18.20
N TYR A 495 9.14 -12.43 19.27
CA TYR A 495 9.04 -12.85 20.65
C TYR A 495 8.05 -11.98 21.43
N ASN A 496 7.23 -12.62 22.27
CA ASN A 496 6.45 -11.98 23.31
C ASN A 496 7.29 -11.97 24.61
N VAL A 497 7.98 -10.87 24.91
CA VAL A 497 8.87 -10.81 26.10
C VAL A 497 8.04 -10.52 27.35
N MET A 498 7.91 -11.49 28.25
CA MET A 498 7.06 -11.42 29.44
C MET A 498 7.60 -10.45 30.51
N THR A 499 7.61 -9.15 30.20
CA THR A 499 8.14 -8.06 31.04
C THR A 499 7.23 -7.67 32.20
N TYR A 500 6.69 -8.68 32.86
CA TYR A 500 5.86 -8.64 34.06
C TYR A 500 6.27 -9.80 34.99
N ASP A 501 5.67 -9.88 36.17
CA ASP A 501 5.96 -10.92 37.17
C ASP A 501 7.40 -10.95 37.70
N TYR A 502 8.08 -9.81 37.64
CA TYR A 502 9.38 -9.64 38.25
C TYR A 502 9.33 -9.81 39.78
N PHE A 503 8.26 -9.33 40.41
CA PHE A 503 8.08 -9.39 41.86
C PHE A 503 6.62 -9.70 42.19
N GLY A 504 6.40 -10.46 43.26
CA GLY A 504 5.07 -10.91 43.65
C GLY A 504 5.08 -11.70 44.95
N ALA A 505 3.90 -12.11 45.41
CA ALA A 505 3.75 -12.84 46.67
C ALA A 505 4.34 -14.25 46.68
N PHE A 506 4.91 -14.72 45.57
CA PHE A 506 5.86 -15.85 45.58
C PHE A 506 7.10 -15.57 46.46
N ALA A 507 7.38 -14.31 46.77
CA ALA A 507 8.17 -13.88 47.93
C ALA A 507 7.21 -13.36 49.03
N PRO A 508 6.64 -14.24 49.88
CA PRO A 508 5.50 -13.89 50.72
C PRO A 508 5.79 -12.83 51.79
N GLN A 509 7.04 -12.72 52.25
CA GLN A 509 7.47 -11.70 53.22
C GLN A 509 7.91 -10.39 52.56
N GLY A 510 7.77 -10.28 51.23
CA GLY A 510 8.28 -9.16 50.45
C GLY A 510 9.80 -9.26 50.19
N PRO A 511 10.48 -8.12 49.97
CA PRO A 511 9.93 -6.77 50.00
C PRO A 511 8.88 -6.52 48.90
N THR A 512 7.90 -5.67 49.19
CA THR A 512 6.94 -5.16 48.20
C THR A 512 7.68 -4.44 47.08
N ALA A 513 7.39 -4.78 45.82
CA ALA A 513 8.05 -4.20 44.66
C ALA A 513 7.12 -4.24 43.45
N PRO A 514 7.26 -3.29 42.49
CA PRO A 514 6.39 -3.26 41.33
C PRO A 514 6.58 -4.50 40.46
N HIS A 515 5.53 -5.24 40.10
CA HIS A 515 5.69 -6.51 39.39
C HIS A 515 6.12 -6.38 37.93
N SER A 516 5.96 -5.20 37.33
CA SER A 516 6.26 -4.95 35.91
C SER A 516 7.09 -3.66 35.69
N PRO A 517 8.14 -3.38 36.48
CA PRO A 517 8.84 -2.10 36.40
C PRO A 517 9.54 -1.97 35.04
N LEU A 518 9.41 -0.82 34.40
CA LEU A 518 10.05 -0.50 33.12
C LEU A 518 11.56 -0.29 33.28
N HIS A 519 11.96 0.40 34.36
CA HIS A 519 13.35 0.78 34.64
C HIS A 519 13.82 0.32 36.03
N SER A 520 15.12 0.44 36.29
CA SER A 520 15.66 0.27 37.63
C SER A 520 15.24 1.42 38.56
N TYR A 521 15.29 1.19 39.87
CA TYR A 521 15.08 2.21 40.90
C TYR A 521 15.91 1.88 42.15
N THR A 522 16.21 2.90 42.96
CA THR A 522 16.93 2.72 44.23
C THR A 522 16.11 1.83 45.16
N GLY A 523 16.71 0.71 45.60
CA GLY A 523 16.05 -0.28 46.45
C GLY A 523 15.28 -1.36 45.69
N ILE A 524 15.45 -1.48 44.37
CA ILE A 524 14.93 -2.63 43.63
C ILE A 524 15.49 -3.95 44.20
N PRO A 525 14.65 -4.96 44.52
CA PRO A 525 15.13 -6.15 45.24
C PRO A 525 16.10 -7.01 44.44
N GLN A 526 15.96 -7.02 43.12
CA GLN A 526 16.79 -7.80 42.21
C GLN A 526 17.21 -6.94 41.02
N ALA A 527 18.52 -6.72 40.86
CA ALA A 527 19.06 -6.02 39.71
C ALA A 527 18.81 -6.82 38.42
N GLY A 528 18.38 -6.15 37.35
CA GLY A 528 18.02 -6.81 36.07
C GLY A 528 16.58 -7.30 35.98
N PHE A 529 15.78 -7.18 37.05
CA PHE A 529 14.35 -7.49 37.06
C PHE A 529 13.51 -6.24 36.72
N TYR A 530 13.66 -5.74 35.50
CA TYR A 530 12.87 -4.66 34.92
C TYR A 530 12.90 -4.74 33.39
N SER A 531 11.89 -4.20 32.72
CA SER A 531 11.65 -4.43 31.29
C SER A 531 12.82 -4.00 30.40
N ASP A 532 13.44 -2.85 30.69
CA ASP A 532 14.58 -2.36 29.89
C ASP A 532 15.78 -3.30 29.95
N ALA A 533 16.13 -3.87 31.11
CA ALA A 533 17.23 -4.84 31.21
C ALA A 533 17.00 -6.06 30.30
N ALA A 534 15.78 -6.59 30.29
CA ALA A 534 15.43 -7.73 29.43
C ALA A 534 15.56 -7.39 27.95
N ILE A 535 15.00 -6.25 27.54
CA ILE A 535 15.02 -5.79 26.15
C ILE A 535 16.45 -5.51 25.67
N GLN A 536 17.27 -4.81 26.47
CA GLN A 536 18.66 -4.54 26.10
C GLN A 536 19.48 -5.83 26.03
N LYS A 537 19.26 -6.80 26.94
CA LYS A 537 19.94 -8.10 26.91
C LYS A 537 19.56 -8.92 25.68
N LEU A 538 18.29 -8.95 25.29
CA LEU A 538 17.86 -9.65 24.07
C LEU A 538 18.47 -9.00 22.82
N LYS A 539 18.49 -7.66 22.76
CA LYS A 539 19.17 -6.92 21.68
C LYS A 539 20.66 -7.20 21.64
N SER A 540 21.35 -7.29 22.78
CA SER A 540 22.78 -7.61 22.84
C SER A 540 23.10 -9.03 22.39
N LYS A 541 22.11 -9.94 22.38
CA LYS A 541 22.21 -11.28 21.77
C LYS A 541 21.96 -11.28 20.25
N GLY A 542 21.84 -10.12 19.62
CA GLY A 542 21.65 -9.96 18.18
C GLY A 542 20.20 -10.05 17.70
N ILE A 543 19.22 -10.06 18.62
CA ILE A 543 17.80 -10.11 18.23
C ILE A 543 17.36 -8.72 17.74
N PRO A 544 16.83 -8.59 16.52
CA PRO A 544 16.32 -7.31 16.04
C PRO A 544 15.22 -6.77 16.95
N ALA A 545 15.30 -5.48 17.31
CA ALA A 545 14.28 -4.84 18.14
C ALA A 545 12.86 -5.01 17.56
N SER A 546 12.71 -4.97 16.24
CA SER A 546 11.45 -5.19 15.53
C SER A 546 10.82 -6.58 15.73
N LYS A 547 11.57 -7.55 16.27
CA LYS A 547 11.11 -8.88 16.66
C LYS A 547 10.80 -9.03 18.15
N LEU A 548 10.88 -7.96 18.94
CA LEU A 548 10.57 -7.99 20.37
C LEU A 548 9.26 -7.25 20.63
N LEU A 549 8.32 -7.88 21.33
CA LEU A 549 7.12 -7.23 21.86
C LEU A 549 7.26 -7.04 23.37
N LEU A 550 6.93 -5.83 23.84
CA LEU A 550 6.89 -5.51 25.26
C LEU A 550 5.62 -6.11 25.90
N GLY A 551 5.76 -6.81 27.02
CA GLY A 551 4.64 -7.42 27.75
C GLY A 551 4.02 -6.51 28.81
N ILE A 552 2.69 -6.48 28.88
CA ILE A 552 1.90 -5.76 29.89
C ILE A 552 1.01 -6.75 30.66
N GLY A 553 1.01 -6.66 31.99
CA GLY A 553 0.07 -7.42 32.82
C GLY A 553 -1.22 -6.63 33.04
N PHE A 554 -2.38 -7.16 32.63
CA PHE A 554 -3.71 -6.62 32.91
C PHE A 554 -4.25 -7.06 34.27
N TYR A 555 -3.33 -7.23 35.21
CA TYR A 555 -3.56 -7.66 36.57
C TYR A 555 -2.48 -7.01 37.43
N GLY A 556 -2.65 -7.07 38.74
CA GLY A 556 -1.63 -6.70 39.70
C GLY A 556 -1.12 -7.88 40.49
N ARG A 557 0.09 -7.73 41.05
CA ARG A 557 0.58 -8.58 42.12
C ARG A 557 0.59 -7.82 43.45
N GLY A 558 0.26 -8.52 44.53
CA GLY A 558 0.05 -7.87 45.81
C GLY A 558 0.32 -8.71 47.05
N TRP A 559 0.58 -7.98 48.13
CA TRP A 559 0.90 -8.50 49.45
C TRP A 559 -0.04 -7.90 50.50
N THR A 560 -0.19 -8.58 51.64
CA THR A 560 -0.91 -8.07 52.81
C THR A 560 0.01 -8.00 54.03
N GLY A 561 -0.46 -7.29 55.06
CA GLY A 561 0.31 -7.02 56.28
C GLY A 561 1.55 -6.17 56.02
N VAL A 562 1.45 -5.24 55.07
CA VAL A 562 2.61 -4.48 54.59
C VAL A 562 3.02 -3.35 55.54
N THR A 563 4.33 -3.17 55.73
CA THR A 563 4.88 -2.23 56.72
C THR A 563 4.98 -0.78 56.24
N GLN A 564 4.93 -0.52 54.93
CA GLN A 564 5.01 0.83 54.35
C GLN A 564 4.24 0.94 53.04
N ALA A 565 3.99 2.19 52.59
CA ALA A 565 3.25 2.48 51.36
C ALA A 565 4.13 2.46 50.11
N THR A 566 5.38 2.92 50.21
CA THR A 566 6.34 2.89 49.11
C THR A 566 6.95 1.50 48.95
N PRO A 567 7.42 1.10 47.76
CA PRO A 567 8.17 -0.14 47.57
C PRO A 567 9.32 -0.32 48.58
N GLY A 568 9.62 -1.57 48.93
CA GLY A 568 10.67 -1.95 49.88
C GLY A 568 10.15 -2.45 51.23
N GLY A 569 8.84 -2.37 51.49
CA GLY A 569 8.24 -2.82 52.75
C GLY A 569 8.14 -4.33 52.86
N THR A 570 8.31 -4.88 54.07
CA THR A 570 8.00 -6.27 54.38
C THR A 570 6.49 -6.53 54.35
N ALA A 571 6.11 -7.79 54.25
CA ALA A 571 4.73 -8.28 54.23
C ALA A 571 4.57 -9.53 55.10
N THR A 572 3.33 -9.95 55.36
CA THR A 572 3.03 -11.21 56.07
C THR A 572 2.53 -12.30 55.14
N GLY A 573 2.24 -12.00 53.87
CA GLY A 573 1.79 -12.97 52.88
C GLY A 573 1.14 -12.33 51.65
N PRO A 574 0.58 -13.15 50.74
CA PRO A 574 -0.18 -12.68 49.59
C PRO A 574 -1.42 -11.88 49.99
N ALA A 575 -1.74 -10.83 49.24
CA ALA A 575 -3.04 -10.18 49.34
C ALA A 575 -4.15 -11.12 48.83
N ALA A 576 -5.37 -10.98 49.35
CA ALA A 576 -6.50 -11.73 48.80
C ALA A 576 -6.81 -11.25 47.38
N GLY A 577 -6.91 -12.18 46.44
CA GLY A 577 -7.32 -11.94 45.06
C GLY A 577 -8.55 -12.77 44.71
N THR A 578 -9.28 -12.36 43.67
CA THR A 578 -10.53 -13.02 43.26
C THR A 578 -10.31 -14.47 42.81
N TRP A 579 -9.25 -14.72 42.04
CA TRP A 579 -8.96 -16.04 41.45
C TRP A 579 -7.78 -16.75 42.11
N GLU A 580 -6.78 -16.00 42.57
CA GLU A 580 -5.56 -16.52 43.18
C GLU A 580 -5.04 -15.51 44.22
N ALA A 581 -4.50 -16.02 45.33
CA ALA A 581 -3.89 -15.16 46.33
C ALA A 581 -2.65 -14.45 45.75
N GLY A 582 -2.58 -13.13 45.92
CA GLY A 582 -1.48 -12.29 45.45
C GLY A 582 -1.57 -11.89 43.99
N ASN A 583 -2.69 -12.16 43.31
CA ASN A 583 -3.00 -11.74 41.95
C ASN A 583 -4.42 -11.16 41.89
N GLU A 584 -4.63 -10.02 41.21
CA GLU A 584 -5.98 -9.48 41.03
C GLU A 584 -6.12 -8.75 39.70
N ASP A 585 -7.27 -8.87 39.05
CA ASP A 585 -7.57 -8.24 37.77
C ASP A 585 -7.51 -6.71 37.88
N TYR A 586 -6.98 -6.04 36.84
CA TYR A 586 -6.96 -4.58 36.81
C TYR A 586 -8.37 -3.97 36.98
N LYS A 587 -9.37 -4.56 36.31
CA LYS A 587 -10.78 -4.10 36.38
C LYS A 587 -11.34 -4.08 37.82
N VAL A 588 -10.78 -4.89 38.73
CA VAL A 588 -11.12 -4.90 40.16
C VAL A 588 -10.28 -3.87 40.89
N LEU A 589 -8.94 -3.94 40.75
CA LEU A 589 -7.99 -3.10 41.48
C LEU A 589 -8.22 -1.60 41.26
N LYS A 590 -8.59 -1.19 40.03
CA LYS A 590 -8.84 0.22 39.72
C LYS A 590 -9.92 0.85 40.61
N ASN A 591 -10.83 0.05 41.16
CA ASN A 591 -11.93 0.50 42.01
C ASN A 591 -11.67 0.21 43.49
N THR A 592 -11.04 -0.92 43.82
CA THR A 592 -10.86 -1.38 45.21
C THR A 592 -9.57 -0.90 45.85
N CYS A 593 -8.54 -0.64 45.06
CA CYS A 593 -7.22 -0.22 45.53
C CYS A 593 -6.55 0.71 44.49
N PRO A 594 -7.12 1.91 44.25
CA PRO A 594 -6.62 2.82 43.22
C PRO A 594 -5.16 3.25 43.48
N PRO A 595 -4.39 3.61 42.44
CA PRO A 595 -2.98 3.95 42.57
C PRO A 595 -2.74 5.09 43.56
N THR A 596 -1.79 4.89 44.48
CA THR A 596 -1.32 5.94 45.40
C THR A 596 0.03 6.52 44.99
N GLY A 597 0.69 5.92 43.99
CA GLY A 597 1.94 6.40 43.45
C GLY A 597 2.39 5.60 42.23
N THR A 598 3.46 6.08 41.60
CA THR A 598 4.12 5.39 40.48
C THR A 598 5.62 5.38 40.73
N ILE A 599 6.28 4.27 40.38
CA ILE A 599 7.74 4.16 40.44
C ILE A 599 8.22 3.29 39.27
N ALA A 600 9.35 3.67 38.68
CA ALA A 600 9.97 2.92 37.58
C ALA A 600 9.02 2.60 36.40
N GLY A 601 8.04 3.46 36.13
CA GLY A 601 7.09 3.26 35.04
C GLY A 601 5.92 2.31 35.35
N THR A 602 5.67 1.97 36.62
CA THR A 602 4.54 1.12 37.05
C THR A 602 3.84 1.75 38.26
N ALA A 603 2.52 1.54 38.37
CA ALA A 603 1.74 2.04 39.48
C ALA A 603 1.85 1.11 40.69
N TYR A 604 1.68 1.69 41.87
CA TYR A 604 1.46 0.95 43.10
C TYR A 604 0.40 1.63 43.97
N ALA A 605 -0.22 0.84 44.83
CA ALA A 605 -1.28 1.26 45.73
C ALA A 605 -1.10 0.58 47.09
N LYS A 606 -1.23 1.33 48.20
CA LYS A 606 -1.48 0.76 49.53
C LYS A 606 -2.92 1.08 49.94
N CYS A 607 -3.73 0.05 50.17
CA CYS A 607 -5.11 0.15 50.63
C CYS A 607 -5.30 -0.70 51.88
N GLY A 608 -5.45 -0.05 53.03
CA GLY A 608 -5.46 -0.75 54.31
C GLY A 608 -4.15 -1.50 54.56
N SER A 609 -4.22 -2.81 54.81
CA SER A 609 -3.06 -3.70 54.99
C SER A 609 -2.48 -4.21 53.67
N ASN A 610 -3.16 -4.00 52.54
CA ASN A 610 -2.76 -4.54 51.25
C ASN A 610 -1.88 -3.56 50.48
N TRP A 611 -0.95 -4.09 49.71
CA TRP A 611 -0.14 -3.39 48.73
C TRP A 611 -0.24 -4.08 47.38
N TRP A 612 -0.48 -3.32 46.31
CA TRP A 612 -0.61 -3.83 44.95
C TRP A 612 0.26 -3.04 44.00
N SER A 613 0.82 -3.70 43.00
CA SER A 613 1.38 -3.06 41.82
C SER A 613 0.76 -3.63 40.56
N TYR A 614 0.41 -2.74 39.64
CA TYR A 614 -0.26 -3.05 38.38
C TYR A 614 -0.04 -1.94 37.36
N ASP A 615 -0.34 -2.22 36.09
CA ASP A 615 -0.35 -1.22 35.03
C ASP A 615 -1.70 -0.49 34.94
N THR A 616 -1.64 0.79 34.60
CA THR A 616 -2.77 1.72 34.44
C THR A 616 -2.71 2.35 33.05
N PRO A 617 -3.77 3.04 32.58
CA PRO A 617 -3.71 3.79 31.33
C PRO A 617 -2.50 4.72 31.21
N SER A 618 -2.13 5.39 32.30
CA SER A 618 -0.99 6.30 32.36
C SER A 618 0.35 5.57 32.23
N THR A 619 0.56 4.49 32.99
CA THR A 619 1.83 3.74 32.94
C THR A 619 1.99 3.00 31.61
N ILE A 620 0.90 2.48 31.05
CA ILE A 620 0.88 1.87 29.72
C ILE A 620 1.31 2.89 28.67
N THR A 621 0.82 4.13 28.72
CA THR A 621 1.23 5.18 27.76
C THR A 621 2.75 5.39 27.77
N GLY A 622 3.36 5.43 28.97
CA GLY A 622 4.82 5.50 29.10
C GLY A 622 5.53 4.27 28.52
N LYS A 623 5.03 3.07 28.79
CA LYS A 623 5.58 1.81 28.26
C LYS A 623 5.44 1.69 26.74
N MET A 624 4.35 2.18 26.16
CA MET A 624 4.18 2.20 24.70
C MET A 624 5.11 3.23 24.05
N THR A 625 5.35 4.38 24.71
CA THR A 625 6.36 5.36 24.29
C THR A 625 7.75 4.69 24.26
N TYR A 626 8.13 4.02 25.35
CA TYR A 626 9.36 3.23 25.40
C TYR A 626 9.44 2.17 24.28
N SER A 627 8.36 1.44 24.02
CA SER A 627 8.30 0.45 22.93
C SER A 627 8.58 1.09 21.56
N LYS A 628 8.05 2.29 21.31
CA LYS A 628 8.35 3.06 20.09
C LYS A 628 9.80 3.52 20.05
N ASP A 629 10.29 4.12 21.12
CA ASP A 629 11.66 4.67 21.22
C ASP A 629 12.74 3.60 21.06
N GLN A 630 12.49 2.39 21.57
CA GLN A 630 13.39 1.26 21.42
C GLN A 630 13.29 0.54 20.07
N GLY A 631 12.40 1.00 19.17
CA GLY A 631 12.19 0.39 17.85
C GLY A 631 11.54 -0.99 17.92
N LEU A 632 10.79 -1.29 18.99
CA LEU A 632 10.21 -2.62 19.21
C LEU A 632 9.14 -2.96 18.18
N GLY A 633 8.86 -4.24 17.98
CA GLY A 633 7.83 -4.73 17.06
C GLY A 633 6.40 -4.33 17.46
N GLY A 634 6.21 -3.93 18.72
CA GLY A 634 4.93 -3.58 19.32
C GLY A 634 4.87 -3.99 20.79
N ALA A 635 3.68 -4.39 21.24
CA ALA A 635 3.44 -4.87 22.59
C ALA A 635 2.39 -5.98 22.61
N PHE A 636 2.38 -6.73 23.69
CA PHE A 636 1.34 -7.71 23.99
C PHE A 636 0.92 -7.64 25.45
N PHE A 637 -0.17 -8.31 25.80
CA PHE A 637 -0.63 -8.35 27.18
C PHE A 637 -1.17 -9.71 27.62
N TRP A 638 -0.97 -9.99 28.90
CA TRP A 638 -1.62 -11.06 29.66
C TRP A 638 -2.57 -10.43 30.67
N GLU A 639 -3.87 -10.64 30.66
CA GLU A 639 -4.70 -11.38 29.71
C GLU A 639 -6.02 -10.62 29.50
N LEU A 640 -6.77 -10.94 28.44
CA LEU A 640 -8.00 -10.22 28.06
C LEU A 640 -9.04 -10.11 29.19
N THR A 641 -9.07 -11.10 30.07
CA THR A 641 -10.07 -11.17 31.15
C THR A 641 -9.84 -10.12 32.24
N GLY A 642 -8.62 -9.57 32.36
CA GLY A 642 -8.25 -8.59 33.38
C GLY A 642 -8.64 -7.14 33.05
N ASP A 643 -8.95 -6.84 31.78
CA ASP A 643 -9.35 -5.49 31.35
C ASP A 643 -10.82 -5.18 31.70
N THR A 644 -11.19 -3.90 31.64
CA THR A 644 -12.56 -3.44 31.86
C THR A 644 -13.48 -3.86 30.71
N SER A 645 -14.79 -3.84 30.97
CA SER A 645 -15.82 -4.18 29.97
C SER A 645 -15.82 -3.27 28.72
N ASN A 646 -15.13 -2.13 28.76
CA ASN A 646 -14.92 -1.22 27.63
C ASN A 646 -13.47 -1.20 27.09
N GLY A 647 -12.63 -2.16 27.51
CA GLY A 647 -11.27 -2.35 27.01
C GLY A 647 -10.35 -1.15 27.27
N GLU A 648 -10.30 -0.63 28.50
CA GLU A 648 -9.58 0.58 28.88
C GLU A 648 -8.06 0.44 28.70
N LEU A 649 -7.47 -0.65 29.16
CA LEU A 649 -6.03 -0.87 29.05
C LEU A 649 -5.62 -1.13 27.59
N ILE A 650 -6.39 -1.92 26.84
CA ILE A 650 -6.14 -2.15 25.40
C ILE A 650 -6.24 -0.84 24.62
N THR A 651 -7.20 0.03 24.97
CA THR A 651 -7.31 1.37 24.37
C THR A 651 -6.04 2.18 24.61
N SER A 652 -5.50 2.13 25.82
CA SER A 652 -4.27 2.82 26.19
C SER A 652 -3.07 2.27 25.41
N MET A 653 -2.97 0.94 25.25
CA MET A 653 -1.93 0.32 24.42
C MET A 653 -2.06 0.73 22.95
N LYS A 654 -3.26 0.67 22.38
CA LYS A 654 -3.52 1.05 20.98
C LYS A 654 -3.16 2.49 20.71
N ASN A 655 -3.58 3.41 21.57
CA ASN A 655 -3.29 4.83 21.44
C ASN A 655 -1.80 5.13 21.62
N GLY A 656 -1.15 4.45 22.57
CA GLY A 656 0.28 4.62 22.82
C GLY A 656 1.16 4.09 21.68
N LEU A 657 0.74 3.03 20.98
CA LEU A 657 1.47 2.44 19.85
C LEU A 657 1.21 3.12 18.49
N ALA A 658 0.17 3.96 18.42
CA ALA A 658 -0.17 4.72 17.22
C ALA A 658 0.90 5.76 16.85
#